data_AF-A0A233RZ13-F1
#
_entry.id   AF-A0A233RZ13-F1
#
_cell.length_a   1.000
_cell.length_b   1.000
_cell.length_c   1.000
_cell.angle_alpha   90.00
_cell.angle_beta   90.00
_cell.angle_gamma   90.00
#
_symmetry.space_group_name_H-M   'P 1'
#
loop_
_entity.id
_entity.type
_entity.pdbx_description
1 polymer ?
#
loop_
_entity_poly.entity_id
_entity_poly.type
_entity_poly.pdbx_seq_one_letter_code
_entity_poly.pdbx_strand_id
1 'polypeptide(L)'
;MWGTDRLCDLRLVTETASLPTPRSAGLPLAWWAPALSLVERLAAPDLPAAPAGPASAGRAPWAAGDAEGFAAQLAHLGVDAGTAGALALEPAERLAARTDKPGWARYVEQALESATEEVADGHTGGAGPDAFAPVVRPLVAPASARLDSLLAGLPEAERAVWQGAFEERLTHQLVRQAARTLVHELASARRAGRLAGVGPRERFASFLATTRTRQGLGGLFAAYPVLARMLGQTALDAAEAAAELVRRFQADRNDLAAGLLDGRVPGALTRADLGLGDAHQGNRAVAVLHFASGDRIVYKPRPLEQHALLDDLVGWLNTKVPGLGLRSPRSVRRDGYGWLEFVAHRWCRSVAETDAFYRRQGALLALLYAVDGADMHYENVIACGDQPVLVDAETLLHTGLPPAMTAGADPAADALHASVHRTCLLPHLLIGEHGALDISALGRSTDGTYPSEGLRWEDSGTDTMRAVRAPVLSPGAQNHPLPDGRPLDGADHRAALLEGFRTAYAAISAHGDELADIEGPLAARAESPARLIVRSTRLYATLLEESTHPSLLGDALAREGVFAVLWTESEQDEVRRRLVEHETADLWRGDVPLFAHRPSGTGVRAADGTWLPGLLPVASLTAVREKIARMDEVDCHDQEWIVAATLAARGAASPLDRPRSELTVTPVPAVVPEPSRLLAAACGIADEIAARAVRSEGRTNWLGLERVSGPHWAVLPMGAGLAQGYCGVALFLAHADALAGGGRYAPLAREAVRPLPALLKALAADPELSAAAGPGAYDGLGGILYALVRLSALLDENLTDCLPDALTALGHAAAACSDPGLAGGTAGALAAAVAVYEATGAAEALRLADPLADRLLATAADADGVPGLADGGAGVGWALLRYAGCRPGRAAAHAATAHAMLRAALQDALATPQDPSWSSGLAGVAAAALGPDAPSVRNRLAETEVRPDLSLGHGTLGTLEALAVLAARGDATAAEALTGRTGQVLALVEAQGHRCATPDHVPSPGLLAGLSGIGYGLLRLARPESVPSVLLLGHPDH
;
A
#
# COMPACT_ATOMS: atom_id res chain seq x y z
N MET A 1 51.45 -42.54 -42.65
CA MET A 1 52.80 -42.81 -42.09
C MET A 1 52.91 -41.99 -40.81
N TRP A 2 52.86 -42.45 -39.56
CA TRP A 2 52.78 -43.75 -38.86
C TRP A 2 51.74 -43.51 -37.70
N GLY A 3 50.70 -44.32 -37.47
CA GLY A 3 50.68 -45.55 -36.64
C GLY A 3 50.52 -45.23 -35.14
N THR A 4 49.34 -45.36 -34.50
CA THR A 4 48.85 -46.52 -33.68
C THR A 4 49.85 -46.96 -32.60
N ASP A 5 49.56 -47.20 -31.31
CA ASP A 5 48.36 -47.70 -30.63
C ASP A 5 48.61 -47.66 -29.09
N ARG A 6 47.51 -47.51 -28.31
CA ARG A 6 47.16 -48.21 -27.04
C ARG A 6 47.90 -48.08 -25.68
N LEU A 7 47.03 -47.88 -24.69
CA LEU A 7 46.92 -48.52 -23.36
C LEU A 7 47.92 -48.15 -22.25
N CYS A 8 47.45 -47.36 -21.29
CA CYS A 8 47.83 -47.50 -19.88
C CYS A 8 46.55 -47.54 -19.01
N ASP A 9 46.40 -48.68 -18.35
CA ASP A 9 45.38 -49.05 -17.38
C ASP A 9 45.37 -48.16 -16.13
N LEU A 10 44.15 -47.88 -15.69
CA LEU A 10 43.65 -47.95 -14.30
C LEU A 10 44.71 -48.20 -13.21
N ARG A 11 44.91 -47.17 -12.38
CA ARG A 11 45.15 -47.36 -10.94
C ARG A 11 44.05 -46.67 -10.15
N LEU A 12 43.20 -47.50 -9.56
CA LEU A 12 42.40 -47.21 -8.39
C LEU A 12 43.30 -46.54 -7.34
N VAL A 13 42.95 -45.32 -6.93
CA VAL A 13 43.41 -44.74 -5.67
C VAL A 13 42.22 -44.76 -4.73
N THR A 14 42.04 -45.91 -4.09
CA THR A 14 41.49 -45.99 -2.75
C THR A 14 42.56 -45.50 -1.78
N GLU A 15 42.45 -44.27 -1.28
CA GLU A 15 43.06 -43.86 -0.02
C GLU A 15 42.00 -43.18 0.84
N THR A 16 41.37 -44.02 1.66
CA THR A 16 40.81 -43.67 2.96
C THR A 16 41.90 -43.01 3.81
N ALA A 17 42.04 -41.69 3.69
CA ALA A 17 42.53 -40.89 4.79
C ALA A 17 41.47 -41.00 5.90
N SER A 18 41.83 -41.68 6.99
CA SER A 18 41.01 -41.75 8.19
C SER A 18 40.89 -40.33 8.77
N LEU A 19 39.86 -39.62 8.33
CA LEU A 19 39.46 -38.35 8.91
C LEU A 19 39.05 -38.59 10.37
N PRO A 20 39.36 -37.67 11.29
CA PRO A 20 38.97 -37.80 12.68
C PRO A 20 37.46 -37.97 12.79
N THR A 21 37.07 -38.94 13.60
CA THR A 21 35.68 -39.25 13.99
C THR A 21 35.01 -37.97 14.52
N PRO A 22 33.73 -37.70 14.19
CA PRO A 22 33.05 -36.44 14.50
C PRO A 22 33.11 -36.13 16.00
N ARG A 23 33.56 -34.92 16.35
CA ARG A 23 33.65 -34.45 17.74
C ARG A 23 32.32 -34.00 18.34
N SER A 24 31.26 -33.87 17.54
CA SER A 24 29.90 -33.60 18.02
C SER A 24 28.96 -34.72 17.56
N ALA A 25 28.43 -35.50 18.50
CA ALA A 25 27.49 -36.56 18.21
C ALA A 25 26.18 -35.97 17.65
N GLY A 26 25.95 -36.09 16.34
CA GLY A 26 24.64 -35.83 15.71
C GLY A 26 24.63 -35.18 14.32
N LEU A 27 25.69 -34.47 13.92
CA LEU A 27 25.73 -33.75 12.62
C LEU A 27 26.70 -34.40 11.61
N PRO A 28 26.30 -34.55 10.33
CA PRO A 28 27.23 -34.88 9.25
C PRO A 28 28.33 -33.83 9.09
N LEU A 29 29.55 -34.18 8.66
CA LEU A 29 30.66 -33.20 8.53
C LEU A 29 30.33 -32.00 7.62
N ALA A 30 29.56 -32.24 6.56
CA ALA A 30 29.15 -31.27 5.56
C ALA A 30 27.71 -30.73 5.77
N TRP A 31 27.12 -30.90 6.96
CA TRP A 31 25.73 -30.55 7.26
C TRP A 31 25.34 -29.11 6.88
N TRP A 32 26.30 -28.19 6.95
CA TRP A 32 26.11 -26.75 6.74
C TRP A 32 26.13 -26.34 5.26
N ALA A 33 26.70 -27.16 4.37
CA ALA A 33 26.92 -26.80 2.98
C ALA A 33 25.63 -26.53 2.18
N PRO A 34 24.52 -27.29 2.36
CA PRO A 34 23.25 -26.97 1.69
C PRO A 34 22.67 -25.59 2.06
N ALA A 35 23.10 -25.01 3.20
CA ALA A 35 22.67 -23.68 3.61
C ALA A 35 23.46 -22.53 2.96
N LEU A 36 24.38 -22.82 2.04
CA LEU A 36 25.08 -21.80 1.26
C LEU A 36 24.20 -21.26 0.14
N SER A 37 24.10 -19.93 0.06
CA SER A 37 23.32 -19.19 -0.95
C SER A 37 23.87 -19.42 -2.37
N LEU A 38 23.10 -19.08 -3.40
CA LEU A 38 23.57 -19.15 -4.79
C LEU A 38 24.85 -18.34 -4.99
N VAL A 39 24.91 -17.13 -4.44
CA VAL A 39 26.11 -16.27 -4.54
C VAL A 39 27.32 -16.93 -3.87
N GLU A 40 27.16 -17.55 -2.71
CA GLU A 40 28.25 -18.26 -2.03
C GLU A 40 28.68 -19.52 -2.81
N ARG A 41 27.74 -20.28 -3.38
CA ARG A 41 28.04 -21.46 -4.21
C ARG A 41 28.75 -21.08 -5.51
N LEU A 42 28.41 -19.94 -6.10
CA LEU A 42 29.04 -19.38 -7.31
C LEU A 42 30.44 -18.84 -7.02
N ALA A 43 30.64 -18.20 -5.87
CA ALA A 43 31.92 -17.64 -5.46
C ALA A 43 32.95 -18.73 -5.06
N ALA A 44 32.49 -19.92 -4.66
CA ALA A 44 33.38 -21.02 -4.32
C ALA A 44 34.10 -21.57 -5.58
N PRO A 45 35.41 -21.91 -5.49
CA PRO A 45 36.18 -22.47 -6.60
C PRO A 45 35.61 -23.79 -7.12
N ASP A 46 36.08 -24.24 -8.30
CA ASP A 46 35.77 -25.55 -8.89
C ASP A 46 34.27 -25.85 -9.10
N LEU A 47 33.57 -24.91 -9.75
CA LEU A 47 32.15 -25.02 -10.09
C LEU A 47 31.80 -26.37 -10.73
N PRO A 48 30.65 -26.97 -10.38
CA PRO A 48 30.23 -28.24 -10.96
C PRO A 48 29.92 -28.07 -12.45
N ALA A 49 30.41 -29.00 -13.27
CA ALA A 49 30.13 -28.99 -14.71
C ALA A 49 28.67 -29.39 -14.97
N ALA A 50 28.04 -28.75 -15.97
CA ALA A 50 26.71 -29.14 -16.43
C ALA A 50 26.71 -30.62 -16.85
N PRO A 51 25.75 -31.44 -16.39
CA PRO A 51 25.71 -32.86 -16.75
C PRO A 51 25.55 -33.03 -18.25
N ALA A 52 26.32 -33.95 -18.85
CA ALA A 52 26.23 -34.31 -20.26
C ALA A 52 25.01 -35.23 -20.51
N GLY A 53 23.79 -34.69 -20.41
CA GLY A 53 22.54 -35.41 -20.65
C GLY A 53 21.30 -34.57 -20.30
N PRO A 54 20.09 -34.94 -20.77
CA PRO A 54 18.87 -34.24 -20.37
C PRO A 54 18.73 -34.30 -18.84
N ALA A 55 18.63 -33.14 -18.19
CA ALA A 55 18.50 -33.04 -16.75
C ALA A 55 17.39 -33.98 -16.24
N SER A 56 17.67 -34.79 -15.22
CA SER A 56 16.64 -35.61 -14.59
C SER A 56 15.52 -34.70 -14.09
N ALA A 57 14.26 -35.04 -14.41
CA ALA A 57 13.06 -34.26 -14.13
C ALA A 57 12.66 -34.23 -12.63
N GLY A 58 13.61 -33.87 -11.75
CA GLY A 58 13.30 -33.45 -10.39
C GLY A 58 12.80 -32.01 -10.37
N ARG A 59 11.87 -31.69 -9.47
CA ARG A 59 11.43 -30.30 -9.26
C ARG A 59 12.59 -29.51 -8.66
N ALA A 60 12.99 -28.42 -9.32
CA ALA A 60 14.09 -27.58 -8.85
C ALA A 60 13.78 -26.98 -7.46
N PRO A 61 14.78 -26.81 -6.56
CA PRO A 61 14.53 -26.32 -5.20
C PRO A 61 13.80 -24.96 -5.16
N TRP A 62 14.18 -24.03 -6.02
CA TRP A 62 13.58 -22.68 -6.11
C TRP A 62 12.14 -22.66 -6.61
N ALA A 63 11.63 -23.75 -7.21
CA ALA A 63 10.24 -23.85 -7.66
C ALA A 63 9.22 -23.92 -6.50
N ALA A 64 9.68 -23.86 -5.25
CA ALA A 64 8.85 -23.65 -4.06
C ALA A 64 8.53 -22.17 -3.80
N GLY A 65 9.26 -21.23 -4.43
CA GLY A 65 9.00 -19.80 -4.43
C GLY A 65 8.67 -19.27 -5.82
N ASP A 66 9.18 -18.08 -6.17
CA ASP A 66 9.02 -17.43 -7.47
C ASP A 66 10.08 -17.92 -8.47
N ALA A 67 9.66 -18.84 -9.34
CA ALA A 67 10.54 -19.42 -10.35
C ALA A 67 10.90 -18.44 -11.48
N GLU A 68 10.03 -17.47 -11.79
CA GLU A 68 10.26 -16.47 -12.82
C GLU A 68 11.30 -15.45 -12.36
N GLY A 69 11.10 -14.93 -11.15
CA GLY A 69 12.09 -14.06 -10.51
C GLY A 69 13.45 -14.75 -10.34
N PHE A 70 13.47 -16.05 -10.04
CA PHE A 70 14.73 -16.79 -9.92
C PHE A 70 15.42 -16.95 -11.29
N ALA A 71 14.67 -17.13 -12.36
CA ALA A 71 15.22 -17.14 -13.72
C ALA A 71 15.81 -15.77 -14.10
N ALA A 72 15.14 -14.67 -13.72
CA ALA A 72 15.66 -13.32 -13.89
C ALA A 72 16.96 -13.09 -13.11
N GLN A 73 17.05 -13.60 -11.86
CA GLN A 73 18.28 -13.58 -11.07
C GLN A 73 19.42 -14.34 -11.74
N LEU A 74 19.18 -15.55 -12.25
CA LEU A 74 20.19 -16.34 -12.96
C LEU A 74 20.70 -15.61 -14.21
N ALA A 75 19.78 -15.01 -14.98
CA ALA A 75 20.14 -14.22 -16.14
C ALA A 75 21.00 -13.00 -15.76
N HIS A 76 20.67 -12.31 -14.67
CA HIS A 76 21.46 -11.21 -14.14
C HIS A 76 22.89 -11.64 -13.76
N LEU A 77 23.04 -12.81 -13.12
CA LEU A 77 24.32 -13.37 -12.71
C LEU A 77 25.09 -14.05 -13.85
N GLY A 78 24.51 -14.15 -15.06
CA GLY A 78 25.11 -14.85 -16.19
C GLY A 78 25.20 -16.37 -16.02
N VAL A 79 24.32 -16.96 -15.23
CA VAL A 79 24.29 -18.39 -14.92
C VAL A 79 23.31 -19.11 -15.84
N ASP A 80 23.80 -20.06 -16.63
CA ASP A 80 22.95 -20.88 -17.49
C ASP A 80 22.18 -21.96 -16.70
N ALA A 81 21.09 -22.47 -17.29
CA ALA A 81 20.23 -23.47 -16.66
C ALA A 81 20.95 -24.79 -16.34
N GLY A 82 21.97 -25.17 -17.11
CA GLY A 82 22.78 -26.37 -16.87
C GLY A 82 23.66 -26.21 -15.63
N THR A 83 24.31 -25.05 -15.49
CA THR A 83 25.09 -24.68 -14.30
C THR A 83 24.19 -24.57 -13.06
N ALA A 84 23.03 -23.93 -13.16
CA ALA A 84 22.07 -23.84 -12.06
C ALA A 84 21.57 -25.23 -11.62
N GLY A 85 21.28 -26.12 -12.57
CA GLY A 85 20.92 -27.51 -12.29
C GLY A 85 22.06 -28.30 -11.64
N ALA A 86 23.31 -28.08 -12.07
CA ALA A 86 24.48 -28.72 -11.47
C ALA A 86 24.72 -28.26 -10.03
N LEU A 87 24.52 -26.98 -9.72
CA LEU A 87 24.59 -26.42 -8.36
C LEU A 87 23.49 -26.95 -7.45
N ALA A 88 22.28 -27.19 -7.99
CA ALA A 88 21.16 -27.77 -7.23
C ALA A 88 21.37 -29.25 -6.89
N LEU A 89 22.10 -29.98 -7.74
CA LEU A 89 22.39 -31.40 -7.58
C LEU A 89 23.77 -31.67 -6.93
N GLU A 90 24.51 -30.63 -6.57
CA GLU A 90 25.84 -30.75 -5.99
C GLU A 90 25.79 -31.42 -4.60
N PRO A 91 26.49 -32.55 -4.36
CA PRO A 91 26.53 -33.19 -3.06
C PRO A 91 27.15 -32.29 -1.98
N ALA A 92 26.60 -32.33 -0.77
CA ALA A 92 27.03 -31.50 0.34
C ALA A 92 28.54 -31.63 0.64
N GLU A 93 29.09 -32.84 0.56
CA GLU A 93 30.52 -33.09 0.81
C GLU A 93 31.41 -32.41 -0.23
N ARG A 94 30.98 -32.39 -1.49
CA ARG A 94 31.72 -31.70 -2.56
C ARG A 94 31.66 -30.19 -2.35
N LEU A 95 30.46 -29.66 -2.07
CA LEU A 95 30.29 -28.24 -1.80
C LEU A 95 31.09 -27.79 -0.57
N ALA A 96 31.09 -28.57 0.50
CA ALA A 96 31.90 -28.32 1.70
C ALA A 96 33.41 -28.40 1.43
N ALA A 97 33.87 -29.25 0.51
CA ALA A 97 35.29 -29.40 0.20
C ALA A 97 35.87 -28.20 -0.56
N ARG A 98 35.04 -27.44 -1.27
CA ARG A 98 35.47 -26.28 -2.08
C ARG A 98 35.23 -24.93 -1.41
N THR A 99 34.84 -24.90 -0.13
CA THR A 99 34.55 -23.65 0.59
C THR A 99 34.86 -23.77 2.09
N ASP A 100 35.14 -22.64 2.74
CA ASP A 100 35.45 -22.60 4.16
C ASP A 100 34.17 -22.70 5.01
N LYS A 101 34.27 -23.40 6.16
CA LYS A 101 33.16 -23.50 7.09
C LYS A 101 32.81 -22.10 7.68
N PRO A 102 31.58 -21.61 7.48
CA PRO A 102 31.20 -20.26 7.90
C PRO A 102 31.09 -20.13 9.43
N GLY A 103 31.19 -18.89 9.92
CA GLY A 103 31.18 -18.57 11.36
C GLY A 103 29.91 -19.01 12.09
N TRP A 104 28.74 -18.87 11.46
CA TRP A 104 27.47 -19.32 12.01
C TRP A 104 27.43 -20.85 12.21
N ALA A 105 28.07 -21.63 11.32
CA ALA A 105 28.09 -23.08 11.43
C ALA A 105 28.96 -23.53 12.61
N ARG A 106 30.11 -22.87 12.82
CA ARG A 106 30.95 -23.09 14.00
C ARG A 106 30.23 -22.71 15.30
N TYR A 107 29.44 -21.63 15.28
CA TYR A 107 28.62 -21.24 16.42
C TYR A 107 27.57 -22.30 16.76
N VAL A 108 26.86 -22.82 15.76
CA VAL A 108 25.87 -23.90 15.95
C VAL A 108 26.52 -25.16 16.53
N GLU A 109 27.70 -25.54 16.02
CA GLU A 109 28.46 -26.68 16.56
C GLU A 109 28.82 -26.47 18.03
N GLN A 110 29.31 -25.27 18.41
CA GLN A 110 29.60 -24.92 19.81
C GLN A 110 28.34 -24.93 20.70
N ALA A 111 27.22 -24.44 20.19
CA ALA A 111 25.93 -24.45 20.90
C ALA A 111 25.45 -25.88 21.18
N LEU A 112 25.62 -26.79 20.20
CA LEU A 112 25.29 -28.21 20.36
C LEU A 112 26.23 -28.92 21.34
N GLU A 113 27.52 -28.61 21.33
CA GLU A 113 28.48 -29.11 22.32
C GLU A 113 28.09 -28.68 23.74
N SER A 114 27.43 -27.52 23.89
CA SER A 114 26.95 -27.02 25.18
C SER A 114 25.56 -27.53 25.57
N ALA A 115 24.84 -28.22 24.66
CA ALA A 115 23.51 -28.76 24.90
C ALA A 115 23.54 -30.04 25.77
N THR A 116 22.47 -30.26 26.54
CA THR A 116 22.32 -31.46 27.38
C THR A 116 22.19 -32.74 26.55
N GLU A 117 22.75 -33.84 27.06
CA GLU A 117 22.50 -35.19 26.54
C GLU A 117 21.27 -35.83 27.19
N GLU A 118 20.89 -35.40 28.39
CA GLU A 118 19.81 -35.99 29.17
C GLU A 118 18.45 -35.38 28.84
N VAL A 119 17.46 -36.26 28.67
CA VAL A 119 16.05 -35.91 28.58
C VAL A 119 15.54 -35.66 30.01
N ALA A 120 15.46 -34.39 30.40
CA ALA A 120 14.84 -33.97 31.67
C ALA A 120 13.42 -33.44 31.45
N ASP A 121 12.57 -33.49 32.48
CA ASP A 121 11.20 -32.97 32.44
C ASP A 121 11.18 -31.50 32.01
N GLY A 122 10.39 -31.21 30.97
CA GLY A 122 10.22 -29.88 30.41
C GLY A 122 9.20 -29.09 31.22
N HIS A 123 9.58 -27.92 31.74
CA HIS A 123 8.59 -26.95 32.21
C HIS A 123 7.80 -26.45 31.01
N THR A 124 6.48 -26.48 31.10
CA THR A 124 5.59 -25.86 30.13
C THR A 124 5.29 -24.43 30.59
N GLY A 125 5.64 -23.45 29.76
CA GLY A 125 5.41 -22.03 30.01
C GLY A 125 5.56 -21.24 28.72
N GLY A 126 4.88 -20.10 28.61
CA GLY A 126 4.84 -19.27 27.40
C GLY A 126 3.53 -19.43 26.60
N ALA A 127 3.19 -18.40 25.83
CA ALA A 127 2.05 -18.36 24.94
C ALA A 127 2.53 -18.21 23.49
N GLY A 128 1.70 -18.59 22.52
CA GLY A 128 2.08 -18.50 21.12
C GLY A 128 3.34 -19.31 20.81
N PRO A 129 4.31 -18.76 20.06
CA PRO A 129 5.53 -19.47 19.69
C PRO A 129 6.50 -19.61 20.88
N ASP A 130 6.43 -18.74 21.90
CA ASP A 130 7.35 -18.75 23.06
C ASP A 130 7.26 -20.02 23.91
N ALA A 131 6.22 -20.83 23.72
CA ALA A 131 6.15 -22.19 24.25
C ALA A 131 7.35 -23.07 23.81
N PHE A 132 8.06 -22.72 22.74
CA PHE A 132 9.26 -23.39 22.25
C PHE A 132 10.59 -22.81 22.79
N ALA A 133 10.57 -21.80 23.66
CA ALA A 133 11.78 -21.21 24.24
C ALA A 133 12.81 -22.23 24.78
N PRO A 134 12.40 -23.36 25.43
CA PRO A 134 13.36 -24.37 25.89
C PRO A 134 14.20 -25.02 24.78
N VAL A 135 13.72 -25.04 23.54
CA VAL A 135 14.42 -25.66 22.38
C VAL A 135 15.55 -24.78 21.90
N VAL A 136 15.37 -23.45 21.87
CA VAL A 136 16.39 -22.53 21.37
C VAL A 136 17.42 -22.12 22.43
N ARG A 137 17.16 -22.39 23.71
CA ARG A 137 18.04 -22.01 24.83
C ARG A 137 19.51 -22.43 24.65
N PRO A 138 19.85 -23.61 24.10
CA PRO A 138 21.24 -23.97 23.82
C PRO A 138 21.95 -23.03 22.83
N LEU A 139 21.21 -22.33 21.97
CA LEU A 139 21.75 -21.28 21.09
C LEU A 139 21.77 -19.90 21.75
N VAL A 140 21.03 -19.68 22.83
CA VAL A 140 21.02 -18.40 23.57
C VAL A 140 22.18 -18.35 24.56
N ALA A 141 22.46 -19.45 25.26
CA ALA A 141 23.44 -19.49 26.34
C ALA A 141 24.88 -19.11 25.91
N PRO A 142 25.44 -19.60 24.78
CA PRO A 142 26.77 -19.19 24.32
C PRO A 142 26.84 -17.72 23.92
N ALA A 143 25.80 -17.17 23.29
CA ALA A 143 25.70 -15.76 22.98
C ALA A 143 25.62 -14.89 24.24
N SER A 144 24.85 -15.33 25.24
CA SER A 144 24.73 -14.65 26.54
C SER A 144 26.07 -14.65 27.29
N ALA A 145 26.76 -15.79 27.33
CA ALA A 145 28.09 -15.89 27.93
C ALA A 145 29.13 -14.99 27.23
N ARG A 146 29.03 -14.88 25.89
CA ARG A 146 29.87 -13.95 25.11
C ARG A 146 29.58 -12.50 25.49
N LEU A 147 28.31 -12.11 25.62
CA LEU A 147 27.94 -10.77 26.06
C LEU A 147 28.43 -10.51 27.48
N ASP A 148 28.24 -11.43 28.44
CA ASP A 148 28.66 -11.28 29.83
C ASP A 148 30.15 -10.92 29.99
N SER A 149 31.01 -11.58 29.20
CA SER A 149 32.45 -11.28 29.21
C SER A 149 32.76 -9.81 28.86
N LEU A 150 31.90 -9.18 28.05
CA LEU A 150 31.99 -7.78 27.63
C LEU A 150 31.32 -6.83 28.64
N LEU A 151 30.44 -7.34 29.51
CA LEU A 151 29.78 -6.57 30.58
C LEU A 151 30.62 -6.49 31.87
N ALA A 152 31.81 -7.09 31.91
CA ALA A 152 32.62 -7.23 33.12
C ALA A 152 32.93 -5.91 33.87
N GLY A 153 32.92 -4.77 33.16
CA GLY A 153 33.13 -3.43 33.72
C GLY A 153 31.88 -2.76 34.34
N LEU A 154 30.69 -3.35 34.23
CA LEU A 154 29.45 -2.81 34.80
C LEU A 154 29.19 -3.29 36.23
N PRO A 155 28.45 -2.48 37.03
CA PRO A 155 27.87 -2.94 38.29
C PRO A 155 27.02 -4.20 38.09
N GLU A 156 27.06 -5.12 39.05
CA GLU A 156 26.37 -6.42 39.00
C GLU A 156 24.86 -6.27 38.72
N ALA A 157 24.21 -5.29 39.35
CA ALA A 157 22.79 -5.02 39.13
C ALA A 157 22.48 -4.62 37.68
N GLU A 158 23.30 -3.78 37.04
CA GLU A 158 23.08 -3.38 35.63
C GLU A 158 23.44 -4.51 34.67
N ARG A 159 24.44 -5.32 35.01
CA ARG A 159 24.81 -6.51 34.24
C ARG A 159 23.64 -7.49 34.13
N ALA A 160 22.95 -7.74 35.25
CA ALA A 160 21.77 -8.61 35.27
C ALA A 160 20.63 -8.06 34.38
N VAL A 161 20.44 -6.73 34.35
CA VAL A 161 19.45 -6.08 33.47
C VAL A 161 19.80 -6.30 31.99
N TRP A 162 21.06 -6.06 31.60
CA TRP A 162 21.51 -6.26 30.22
C TRP A 162 21.42 -7.72 29.78
N GLN A 163 21.87 -8.65 30.62
CA GLN A 163 21.78 -10.09 30.34
C GLN A 163 20.33 -10.52 30.18
N GLY A 164 19.45 -10.17 31.13
CA GLY A 164 18.03 -10.54 31.08
C GLY A 164 17.34 -10.01 29.83
N ALA A 165 17.53 -8.72 29.51
CA ALA A 165 16.94 -8.11 28.32
C ALA A 165 17.48 -8.73 27.02
N PHE A 166 18.77 -9.07 26.97
CA PHE A 166 19.38 -9.73 25.82
C PHE A 166 18.85 -11.15 25.63
N GLU A 167 18.82 -11.96 26.69
CA GLU A 167 18.32 -13.33 26.64
C GLU A 167 16.84 -13.39 26.25
N GLU A 168 16.02 -12.50 26.79
CA GLU A 168 14.60 -12.39 26.44
C GLU A 168 14.42 -12.06 24.96
N ARG A 169 15.07 -11.00 24.47
CA ARG A 169 15.00 -10.59 23.06
C ARG A 169 15.48 -11.69 22.12
N LEU A 170 16.66 -12.26 22.38
CA LEU A 170 17.24 -13.28 21.52
C LEU A 170 16.37 -14.54 21.50
N THR A 171 15.88 -14.97 22.67
CA THR A 171 14.96 -16.12 22.74
C THR A 171 13.73 -15.90 21.89
N HIS A 172 13.07 -14.75 22.01
CA HIS A 172 11.88 -14.40 21.22
C HIS A 172 12.18 -14.39 19.71
N GLN A 173 13.30 -13.81 19.27
CA GLN A 173 13.72 -13.79 17.86
C GLN A 173 13.93 -15.21 17.31
N LEU A 174 14.74 -16.04 18.01
CA LEU A 174 15.06 -17.40 17.58
C LEU A 174 13.82 -18.30 17.55
N VAL A 175 12.94 -18.16 18.54
CA VAL A 175 11.68 -18.90 18.59
C VAL A 175 10.79 -18.55 17.41
N ARG A 176 10.60 -17.26 17.09
CA ARG A 176 9.77 -16.84 15.96
C ARG A 176 10.28 -17.41 14.63
N GLN A 177 11.60 -17.43 14.42
CA GLN A 177 12.21 -18.02 13.24
C GLN A 177 12.02 -19.54 13.16
N ALA A 178 12.07 -20.24 14.31
CA ALA A 178 11.97 -21.70 14.36
C ALA A 178 10.54 -22.23 14.43
N ALA A 179 9.56 -21.42 14.82
CA ALA A 179 8.24 -21.87 15.25
C ALA A 179 7.50 -22.71 14.19
N ARG A 180 7.52 -22.32 12.90
CA ARG A 180 6.84 -23.08 11.83
C ARG A 180 7.43 -24.48 11.68
N THR A 181 8.75 -24.58 11.73
CA THR A 181 9.48 -25.85 11.65
C THR A 181 9.23 -26.71 12.88
N LEU A 182 9.27 -26.12 14.09
CA LEU A 182 9.01 -26.86 15.33
C LEU A 182 7.57 -27.37 15.41
N VAL A 183 6.58 -26.61 14.92
CA VAL A 183 5.20 -27.08 14.79
C VAL A 183 5.07 -28.19 13.75
N HIS A 184 5.78 -28.09 12.61
CA HIS A 184 5.81 -29.17 11.62
C HIS A 184 6.37 -30.47 12.19
N GLU A 185 7.50 -30.39 12.90
CA GLU A 185 8.13 -31.53 13.56
C GLU A 185 7.28 -32.11 14.69
N LEU A 186 6.63 -31.25 15.49
CA LEU A 186 5.67 -31.67 16.51
C LEU A 186 4.52 -32.48 15.89
N ALA A 187 3.92 -31.96 14.81
CA ALA A 187 2.86 -32.66 14.10
C ALA A 187 3.32 -33.99 13.48
N SER A 188 4.55 -34.04 12.96
CA SER A 188 5.19 -35.25 12.44
C SER A 188 5.42 -36.29 13.54
N ALA A 189 5.99 -35.89 14.67
CA ALA A 189 6.23 -36.73 15.83
C ALA A 189 4.92 -37.28 16.42
N ARG A 190 3.88 -36.43 16.50
CA ARG A 190 2.54 -36.84 16.93
C ARG A 190 1.95 -37.90 16.00
N ARG A 191 1.95 -37.68 14.68
CA ARG A 191 1.41 -38.65 13.69
C ARG A 191 2.17 -39.98 13.72
N ALA A 192 3.47 -39.94 14.02
CA ALA A 192 4.32 -41.12 14.14
C ALA A 192 4.22 -41.81 15.51
N GLY A 193 3.42 -41.31 16.45
CA GLY A 193 3.29 -41.89 17.80
C GLY A 193 4.56 -41.81 18.66
N ARG A 194 5.46 -40.85 18.37
CA ARG A 194 6.76 -40.69 19.03
C ARG A 194 6.74 -39.84 20.31
N LEU A 195 5.58 -39.32 20.71
CA LEU A 195 5.44 -38.42 21.86
C LEU A 195 4.95 -39.19 23.09
N ALA A 196 5.68 -39.09 24.21
CA ALA A 196 5.28 -39.69 25.48
C ALA A 196 4.32 -38.79 26.25
N GLY A 197 3.36 -39.37 26.97
CA GLY A 197 2.37 -38.63 27.78
C GLY A 197 0.93 -39.01 27.45
N VAL A 198 0.07 -38.97 28.48
CA VAL A 198 -1.36 -39.29 28.37
C VAL A 198 -2.11 -38.11 27.73
N GLY A 199 -1.77 -36.89 28.13
CA GLY A 199 -2.41 -35.65 27.68
C GLY A 199 -1.67 -34.88 26.58
N PRO A 200 -2.36 -33.98 25.84
CA PRO A 200 -1.75 -33.10 24.83
C PRO A 200 -0.56 -32.26 25.34
N ARG A 201 -0.65 -31.75 26.58
CA ARG A 201 0.43 -30.95 27.19
C ARG A 201 1.64 -31.79 27.58
N GLU A 202 1.42 -33.01 28.06
CA GLU A 202 2.50 -33.95 28.41
C GLU A 202 3.25 -34.39 27.14
N ARG A 203 2.51 -34.67 26.05
CA ARG A 203 3.10 -34.97 24.74
C ARG A 203 3.90 -33.81 24.16
N PHE A 204 3.43 -32.58 24.34
CA PHE A 204 4.19 -31.38 24.00
C PHE A 204 5.47 -31.25 24.85
N ALA A 205 5.38 -31.44 26.16
CA ALA A 205 6.55 -31.42 27.05
C ALA A 205 7.57 -32.50 26.68
N SER A 206 7.11 -33.71 26.30
CA SER A 206 7.96 -34.79 25.78
C SER A 206 8.67 -34.40 24.47
N PHE A 207 7.97 -33.71 23.56
CA PHE A 207 8.59 -33.14 22.37
C PHE A 207 9.70 -32.14 22.74
N LEU A 208 9.41 -31.16 23.60
CA LEU A 208 10.40 -30.17 24.03
C LEU A 208 11.63 -30.83 24.67
N ALA A 209 11.40 -31.79 25.57
CA ALA A 209 12.45 -32.49 26.31
C ALA A 209 13.39 -33.26 25.39
N THR A 210 12.85 -33.85 24.31
CA THR A 210 13.62 -34.61 23.32
C THR A 210 14.34 -33.68 22.33
N THR A 211 13.62 -32.70 21.78
CA THR A 211 14.14 -31.82 20.73
C THR A 211 15.26 -30.91 21.23
N ARG A 212 15.24 -30.48 22.50
CA ARG A 212 16.30 -29.62 23.07
C ARG A 212 17.63 -30.33 23.36
N THR A 213 17.67 -31.65 23.28
CA THR A 213 18.92 -32.42 23.51
C THR A 213 19.91 -32.18 22.38
N ARG A 214 21.20 -32.46 22.63
CA ARG A 214 22.24 -32.41 21.58
C ARG A 214 21.84 -33.24 20.35
N GLN A 215 21.33 -34.46 20.56
CA GLN A 215 20.91 -35.34 19.48
C GLN A 215 19.66 -34.80 18.76
N GLY A 216 18.67 -34.30 19.51
CA GLY A 216 17.45 -33.72 18.95
C GLY A 216 17.71 -32.50 18.08
N LEU A 217 18.49 -31.53 18.58
CA LEU A 217 18.90 -30.36 17.82
C LEU A 217 19.81 -30.72 16.64
N GLY A 218 20.73 -31.68 16.82
CA GLY A 218 21.56 -32.20 15.73
C GLY A 218 20.73 -32.77 14.59
N GLY A 219 19.71 -33.58 14.91
CA GLY A 219 18.76 -34.11 13.92
C GLY A 219 17.95 -33.00 13.23
N LEU A 220 17.48 -32.01 13.99
CA LEU A 220 16.75 -30.87 13.46
C LEU A 220 17.61 -30.06 12.47
N PHE A 221 18.85 -29.74 12.83
CA PHE A 221 19.75 -28.94 11.99
C PHE A 221 20.34 -29.71 10.80
N ALA A 222 20.45 -31.04 10.90
CA ALA A 222 20.76 -31.88 9.73
C ALA A 222 19.62 -31.89 8.71
N ALA A 223 18.35 -31.87 9.17
CA ALA A 223 17.18 -31.82 8.29
C ALA A 223 16.90 -30.40 7.75
N TYR A 224 17.21 -29.37 8.53
CA TYR A 224 16.94 -27.96 8.22
C TYR A 224 18.20 -27.10 8.39
N PRO A 225 19.25 -27.28 7.58
CA PRO A 225 20.51 -26.56 7.73
C PRO A 225 20.36 -25.05 7.49
N VAL A 226 19.39 -24.60 6.68
CA VAL A 226 19.10 -23.17 6.50
C VAL A 226 18.51 -22.56 7.76
N LEU A 227 17.68 -23.30 8.52
CA LEU A 227 17.19 -22.85 9.82
C LEU A 227 18.38 -22.66 10.79
N ALA A 228 19.29 -23.62 10.83
CA ALA A 228 20.49 -23.53 11.65
C ALA A 228 21.35 -22.30 11.31
N ARG A 229 21.50 -21.99 10.01
CA ARG A 229 22.12 -20.74 9.55
C ARG A 229 21.40 -19.51 10.11
N MET A 230 20.08 -19.42 9.94
CA MET A 230 19.30 -18.27 10.42
C MET A 230 19.46 -18.05 11.92
N LEU A 231 19.32 -19.11 12.71
CA LEU A 231 19.40 -19.03 14.17
C LEU A 231 20.82 -18.69 14.65
N GLY A 232 21.84 -19.34 14.06
CA GLY A 232 23.23 -19.09 14.40
C GLY A 232 23.70 -17.69 14.02
N GLN A 233 23.31 -17.21 12.83
CA GLN A 233 23.63 -15.85 12.37
C GLN A 233 22.94 -14.80 13.25
N THR A 234 21.65 -14.98 13.56
CA THR A 234 20.89 -14.08 14.44
C THR A 234 21.52 -13.98 15.83
N ALA A 235 21.95 -15.11 16.41
CA ALA A 235 22.60 -15.10 17.73
C ALA A 235 23.94 -14.36 17.74
N LEU A 236 24.75 -14.53 16.69
CA LEU A 236 26.02 -13.80 16.54
C LEU A 236 25.80 -12.30 16.39
N ASP A 237 24.91 -11.90 15.48
CA ASP A 237 24.61 -10.50 15.18
C ASP A 237 23.96 -9.79 16.37
N ALA A 238 23.00 -10.44 17.05
CA ALA A 238 22.37 -9.89 18.25
C ALA A 238 23.38 -9.66 19.39
N ALA A 239 24.30 -10.60 19.60
CA ALA A 239 25.33 -10.46 20.63
C ALA A 239 26.27 -9.28 20.34
N GLU A 240 26.65 -9.07 19.08
CA GLU A 240 27.48 -7.94 18.66
C GLU A 240 26.74 -6.61 18.79
N ALA A 241 25.49 -6.54 18.35
CA ALA A 241 24.65 -5.34 18.47
C ALA A 241 24.40 -4.94 19.94
N ALA A 242 24.13 -5.92 20.81
CA ALA A 242 23.95 -5.68 22.24
C ALA A 242 25.25 -5.19 22.90
N ALA A 243 26.38 -5.82 22.59
CA ALA A 243 27.69 -5.41 23.10
C ALA A 243 28.05 -3.98 22.65
N GLU A 244 27.74 -3.64 21.40
CA GLU A 244 27.93 -2.30 20.87
C GLU A 244 27.09 -1.26 21.61
N LEU A 245 25.80 -1.53 21.84
CA LEU A 245 24.91 -0.65 22.62
C LEU A 245 25.46 -0.42 24.03
N VAL A 246 25.86 -1.49 24.73
CA VAL A 246 26.40 -1.36 26.09
C VAL A 246 27.65 -0.49 26.12
N ARG A 247 28.58 -0.71 25.19
CA ARG A 247 29.81 0.10 25.09
C ARG A 247 29.50 1.57 24.83
N ARG A 248 28.54 1.86 23.93
CA ARG A 248 28.09 3.23 23.64
C ARG A 248 27.42 3.87 24.87
N PHE A 249 26.57 3.12 25.56
CA PHE A 249 25.93 3.58 26.81
C PHE A 249 26.97 3.95 27.88
N GLN A 250 27.97 3.09 28.11
CA GLN A 250 29.03 3.36 29.07
C GLN A 250 29.83 4.62 28.72
N ALA A 251 30.18 4.79 27.45
CA ALA A 251 30.95 5.93 26.97
C ALA A 251 30.18 7.25 27.14
N ASP A 252 28.86 7.23 26.90
CA ASP A 252 28.04 8.44 26.85
C ASP A 252 27.33 8.79 28.16
N ARG A 253 27.35 7.93 29.17
CA ARG A 253 26.52 8.05 30.39
C ARG A 253 26.50 9.44 31.04
N ASN A 254 27.65 10.12 31.10
CA ASN A 254 27.76 11.47 31.67
C ASN A 254 27.09 12.53 30.80
N ASP A 255 27.27 12.43 29.48
CA ASP A 255 26.69 13.35 28.51
C ASP A 255 25.17 13.15 28.39
N LEU A 256 24.69 11.93 28.61
CA LEU A 256 23.25 11.63 28.69
C LEU A 256 22.60 12.34 29.89
N ALA A 257 23.25 12.29 31.05
CA ALA A 257 22.78 13.00 32.24
C ALA A 257 22.76 14.51 32.00
N ALA A 258 23.82 15.08 31.41
CA ALA A 258 23.91 16.50 31.12
C ALA A 258 22.91 16.97 30.05
N GLY A 259 22.80 16.24 28.93
CA GLY A 259 22.07 16.67 27.74
C GLY A 259 20.58 16.31 27.73
N LEU A 260 20.19 15.17 28.30
CA LEU A 260 18.81 14.66 28.22
C LEU A 260 18.07 14.69 29.56
N LEU A 261 18.80 14.74 30.68
CA LEU A 261 18.23 14.62 32.02
C LEU A 261 18.43 15.87 32.88
N ASP A 262 18.69 17.03 32.25
CA ASP A 262 18.89 18.32 32.92
C ASP A 262 20.00 18.30 33.98
N GLY A 263 21.05 17.51 33.76
CA GLY A 263 22.15 17.32 34.70
C GLY A 263 21.79 16.47 35.93
N ARG A 264 20.57 15.91 36.00
CA ARG A 264 20.17 15.00 37.08
C ARG A 264 20.89 13.66 36.93
N VAL A 265 21.27 13.05 38.05
CA VAL A 265 21.82 11.70 38.08
C VAL A 265 20.64 10.70 38.01
N PRO A 266 20.50 9.92 36.93
CA PRO A 266 19.35 9.01 36.76
C PRO A 266 19.34 7.81 37.72
N GLY A 267 20.47 7.53 38.38
CA GLY A 267 20.68 6.31 39.15
C GLY A 267 21.06 5.12 38.27
N ALA A 268 20.87 3.91 38.82
CA ALA A 268 21.20 2.66 38.12
C ALA A 268 20.20 2.36 37.00
N LEU A 269 20.67 1.68 35.96
CA LEU A 269 19.80 1.09 34.95
C LEU A 269 18.94 -0.01 35.61
N THR A 270 17.63 0.02 35.38
CA THR A 270 16.67 -0.92 35.98
C THR A 270 15.97 -1.80 34.96
N ARG A 271 15.87 -1.34 33.71
CA ARG A 271 15.28 -2.09 32.59
C ARG A 271 15.85 -1.58 31.27
N ALA A 272 16.03 -2.48 30.31
CA ALA A 272 16.35 -2.15 28.93
C ALA A 272 15.35 -2.84 28.00
N ASP A 273 14.60 -2.05 27.25
CA ASP A 273 13.74 -2.57 26.18
C ASP A 273 14.55 -2.59 24.89
N LEU A 274 14.91 -3.78 24.43
CA LEU A 274 15.73 -3.98 23.24
C LEU A 274 14.87 -4.41 22.05
N GLY A 275 15.27 -4.04 20.84
CA GLY A 275 14.62 -4.56 19.63
C GLY A 275 13.30 -3.85 19.33
N LEU A 276 13.24 -2.54 19.61
CA LEU A 276 12.11 -1.72 19.24
C LEU A 276 12.26 -1.32 17.76
N GLY A 277 11.21 -1.55 16.96
CA GLY A 277 11.25 -1.37 15.51
C GLY A 277 12.01 -2.46 14.76
N ASP A 278 12.22 -2.25 13.47
CA ASP A 278 12.89 -3.22 12.60
C ASP A 278 14.40 -3.31 12.86
N ALA A 279 14.94 -4.52 12.68
CA ALA A 279 16.37 -4.76 12.76
C ALA A 279 17.04 -4.48 11.42
N HIS A 280 18.18 -3.80 11.47
CA HIS A 280 18.99 -3.44 10.32
C HIS A 280 20.47 -3.69 10.60
N GLN A 281 21.26 -3.84 9.53
CA GLN A 281 22.74 -3.81 9.59
C GLN A 281 23.33 -4.71 10.69
N GLY A 282 22.92 -5.96 10.78
CA GLY A 282 23.35 -6.92 11.80
C GLY A 282 22.59 -6.77 13.11
N ASN A 283 21.26 -6.88 13.07
CA ASN A 283 20.40 -6.89 14.25
C ASN A 283 20.40 -5.60 15.09
N ARG A 284 20.89 -4.48 14.56
CA ARG A 284 20.79 -3.18 15.23
C ARG A 284 19.35 -2.70 15.19
N ALA A 285 18.83 -2.31 16.34
CA ALA A 285 17.47 -1.80 16.50
C ALA A 285 17.42 -0.74 17.59
N VAL A 286 16.32 0.02 17.65
CA VAL A 286 16.10 1.03 18.69
C VAL A 286 15.99 0.35 20.06
N ALA A 287 16.44 1.04 21.10
CA ALA A 287 16.30 0.58 22.48
C ALA A 287 15.84 1.71 23.40
N VAL A 288 15.12 1.37 24.47
CA VAL A 288 14.74 2.32 25.53
C VAL A 288 15.36 1.86 26.85
N LEU A 289 16.10 2.75 27.50
CA LEU A 289 16.75 2.50 28.78
C LEU A 289 15.97 3.20 29.90
N HIS A 290 15.67 2.46 30.96
CA HIS A 290 14.90 2.94 32.12
C HIS A 290 15.77 2.97 33.37
N PHE A 291 15.73 4.08 34.09
CA PHE A 291 16.57 4.30 35.26
C PHE A 291 15.77 4.32 36.56
N ALA A 292 16.47 4.13 37.68
CA ALA A 292 15.89 4.11 39.02
C ALA A 292 15.17 5.43 39.41
N SER A 293 15.55 6.55 38.80
CA SER A 293 14.85 7.84 38.95
C SER A 293 13.46 7.88 38.30
N GLY A 294 13.14 6.92 37.42
CA GLY A 294 11.99 6.94 36.53
C GLY A 294 12.27 7.63 35.19
N ASP A 295 13.47 8.19 34.99
CA ASP A 295 13.89 8.75 33.71
C ASP A 295 14.03 7.65 32.64
N ARG A 296 13.81 8.03 31.39
CA ARG A 296 13.94 7.16 30.22
C ARG A 296 14.70 7.87 29.11
N ILE A 297 15.51 7.11 28.36
CA ILE A 297 16.21 7.59 27.16
C ILE A 297 16.07 6.60 26.02
N VAL A 298 16.06 7.10 24.80
CA VAL A 298 15.96 6.31 23.58
C VAL A 298 17.33 6.24 22.90
N TYR A 299 17.80 5.05 22.58
CA TYR A 299 18.98 4.80 21.78
C TYR A 299 18.59 4.54 20.33
N LYS A 300 19.19 5.28 19.39
CA LYS A 300 19.04 5.07 17.95
C LYS A 300 20.40 4.61 17.40
N PRO A 301 20.53 3.39 16.85
CA PRO A 301 21.82 2.87 16.34
C PRO A 301 22.19 3.44 14.95
N ARG A 302 21.87 4.71 14.71
CA ARG A 302 22.09 5.44 13.46
C ARG A 302 22.37 6.93 13.73
N PRO A 303 23.05 7.65 12.83
CA PRO A 303 23.26 9.08 12.97
C PRO A 303 21.95 9.85 13.18
N LEU A 304 21.99 10.88 14.03
CA LEU A 304 20.86 11.76 14.32
C LEU A 304 20.99 13.13 13.61
N GLU A 305 21.66 13.17 12.47
CA GLU A 305 21.84 14.41 11.70
C GLU A 305 20.52 14.90 11.07
N GLN A 306 19.58 14.01 10.77
CA GLN A 306 18.24 14.44 10.33
C GLN A 306 17.39 14.98 11.49
N HIS A 307 17.57 14.48 12.72
CA HIS A 307 16.99 15.15 13.91
C HIS A 307 17.64 16.51 14.14
N ALA A 308 18.94 16.65 13.88
CA ALA A 308 19.61 17.94 13.90
C ALA A 308 19.00 18.92 12.88
N LEU A 309 18.74 18.45 11.66
CA LEU A 309 18.03 19.24 10.65
C LEU A 309 16.63 19.65 11.14
N LEU A 310 15.87 18.71 11.73
CA LEU A 310 14.56 19.02 12.31
C LEU A 310 14.66 20.11 13.38
N ASP A 311 15.63 20.03 14.29
CA ASP A 311 15.87 21.04 15.32
C ASP A 311 16.13 22.42 14.72
N ASP A 312 17.00 22.48 13.69
CA ASP A 312 17.36 23.71 12.99
C ASP A 312 16.13 24.32 12.27
N LEU A 313 15.34 23.48 11.59
CA LEU A 313 14.13 23.88 10.87
C LEU A 313 13.00 24.35 11.82
N VAL A 314 12.75 23.63 12.91
CA VAL A 314 11.76 23.99 13.93
C VAL A 314 12.17 25.28 14.64
N GLY A 315 13.45 25.40 14.98
CA GLY A 315 14.03 26.62 15.55
C GLY A 315 13.79 27.82 14.63
N TRP A 316 14.15 27.68 13.36
CA TRP A 316 13.92 28.71 12.34
C TRP A 316 12.43 29.10 12.23
N LEU A 317 11.53 28.13 12.08
CA LEU A 317 10.10 28.39 11.90
C LEU A 317 9.50 29.13 13.12
N ASN A 318 9.91 28.75 14.33
CA ASN A 318 9.49 29.44 15.56
C ASN A 318 9.95 30.91 15.62
N THR A 319 11.05 31.27 14.94
CA THR A 319 11.45 32.69 14.83
C THR A 319 10.58 33.48 13.85
N LYS A 320 10.04 32.81 12.82
CA LYS A 320 9.21 33.43 11.78
C LYS A 320 7.73 33.47 12.13
N VAL A 321 7.25 32.56 12.97
CA VAL A 321 5.86 32.45 13.40
C VAL A 321 5.75 32.69 14.92
N PRO A 322 5.52 33.94 15.36
CA PRO A 322 5.38 34.25 16.78
C PRO A 322 4.26 33.45 17.45
N GLY A 323 4.56 32.89 18.63
CA GLY A 323 3.59 32.12 19.41
C GLY A 323 3.37 30.69 18.93
N LEU A 324 4.05 30.22 17.87
CA LEU A 324 3.99 28.83 17.43
C LEU A 324 4.53 27.89 18.52
N GLY A 325 5.81 28.04 18.90
CA GLY A 325 6.43 27.24 19.95
C GLY A 325 6.36 25.73 19.68
N LEU A 326 6.62 25.33 18.43
CA LEU A 326 6.72 23.93 18.01
C LEU A 326 7.97 23.29 18.63
N ARG A 327 7.87 22.05 19.09
CA ARG A 327 8.93 21.33 19.80
C ARG A 327 9.47 20.13 18.99
N SER A 328 10.78 19.96 18.99
CA SER A 328 11.49 18.74 18.62
C SER A 328 12.09 18.03 19.86
N PRO A 329 12.37 16.72 19.80
CA PRO A 329 12.99 16.00 20.90
C PRO A 329 14.47 16.38 21.07
N ARG A 330 14.90 16.60 22.32
CA ARG A 330 16.32 16.80 22.63
C ARG A 330 17.15 15.58 22.24
N SER A 331 18.36 15.82 21.75
CA SER A 331 19.26 14.78 21.25
C SER A 331 20.70 14.91 21.78
N VAL A 332 21.37 13.77 21.96
CA VAL A 332 22.83 13.66 22.13
C VAL A 332 23.37 12.90 20.93
N ARG A 333 24.08 13.61 20.05
CA ARG A 333 24.52 13.13 18.73
C ARG A 333 25.93 12.56 18.81
N ARG A 334 26.19 11.48 18.08
CA ARG A 334 27.48 10.80 17.93
C ARG A 334 27.71 10.40 16.48
N ASP A 335 28.95 10.06 16.15
CA ASP A 335 29.26 9.50 14.85
C ASP A 335 28.67 8.08 14.74
N GLY A 336 27.79 7.87 13.76
CA GLY A 336 27.14 6.58 13.52
C GLY A 336 25.96 6.21 14.44
N TYR A 337 25.62 7.00 15.46
CA TYR A 337 24.51 6.74 16.39
C TYR A 337 24.06 7.97 17.18
N GLY A 338 23.03 7.83 18.01
CA GLY A 338 22.73 8.86 18.99
C GLY A 338 21.64 8.48 19.99
N TRP A 339 21.33 9.44 20.86
CA TRP A 339 20.36 9.29 21.92
C TRP A 339 19.32 10.40 21.86
N LEU A 340 18.06 10.05 22.10
CA LEU A 340 16.95 11.00 22.17
C LEU A 340 16.34 10.97 23.56
N GLU A 341 15.79 12.12 23.97
CA GLU A 341 14.93 12.16 25.14
C GLU A 341 13.71 11.26 24.93
N PHE A 342 13.23 10.63 26.00
CA PHE A 342 11.98 9.89 25.93
C PHE A 342 10.80 10.88 25.99
N VAL A 343 10.06 10.99 24.89
CA VAL A 343 8.85 11.82 24.83
C VAL A 343 7.67 11.02 25.37
N ALA A 344 7.21 11.37 26.58
CA ALA A 344 6.03 10.75 27.16
C ALA A 344 4.74 11.35 26.59
N HIS A 345 3.81 10.48 26.19
CA HIS A 345 2.46 10.86 25.82
C HIS A 345 1.74 11.60 26.96
N ARG A 346 0.99 12.65 26.60
CA ARG A 346 0.12 13.39 27.53
C ARG A 346 -1.11 13.90 26.78
N TRP A 347 -2.27 13.77 27.41
CA TRP A 347 -3.53 14.34 26.91
C TRP A 347 -3.54 15.87 27.03
N CYS A 348 -4.20 16.52 26.07
CA CYS A 348 -4.64 17.91 26.18
C CYS A 348 -5.68 18.05 27.30
N ARG A 349 -5.64 19.19 27.98
CA ARG A 349 -6.49 19.50 29.14
C ARG A 349 -7.63 20.46 28.83
N SER A 350 -7.61 21.08 27.64
CA SER A 350 -8.59 22.07 27.22
C SER A 350 -8.73 22.13 25.70
N VAL A 351 -9.83 22.71 25.22
CA VAL A 351 -10.02 22.99 23.78
C VAL A 351 -8.89 23.86 23.23
N ALA A 352 -8.41 24.85 24.01
CA ALA A 352 -7.30 25.71 23.60
C ALA A 352 -5.98 24.94 23.41
N GLU A 353 -5.67 23.97 24.29
CA GLU A 353 -4.50 23.08 24.10
C GLU A 353 -4.67 22.20 22.86
N THR A 354 -5.89 21.72 22.59
CA THR A 354 -6.19 20.92 21.39
C THR A 354 -6.11 21.74 20.10
N ASP A 355 -6.65 22.96 20.07
CA ASP A 355 -6.51 23.87 18.93
C ASP A 355 -5.03 24.20 18.67
N ALA A 356 -4.27 24.45 19.74
CA ALA A 356 -2.84 24.70 19.64
C ALA A 356 -2.07 23.47 19.13
N PHE A 357 -2.45 22.26 19.55
CA PHE A 357 -1.91 21.01 19.02
C PHE A 357 -2.12 20.89 17.50
N TYR A 358 -3.35 21.05 17.02
CA TYR A 358 -3.65 20.91 15.59
C TYR A 358 -3.05 22.04 14.75
N ARG A 359 -2.99 23.26 15.28
CA ARG A 359 -2.25 24.37 14.66
C ARG A 359 -0.76 24.05 14.51
N ARG A 360 -0.13 23.50 15.55
CA ARG A 360 1.27 23.05 15.48
C ARG A 360 1.45 21.89 14.52
N GLN A 361 0.48 20.99 14.43
CA GLN A 361 0.52 19.87 13.50
C GLN A 361 0.41 20.35 12.04
N GLY A 362 -0.45 21.33 11.77
CA GLY A 362 -0.51 22.01 10.47
C GLY A 362 0.80 22.71 10.11
N ALA A 363 1.44 23.39 11.08
CA ALA A 363 2.73 24.02 10.87
C ALA A 363 3.85 22.99 10.59
N LEU A 364 3.86 21.88 11.32
CA LEU A 364 4.76 20.75 11.07
C LEU A 364 4.53 20.16 9.67
N LEU A 365 3.28 20.02 9.22
CA LEU A 365 2.95 19.53 7.89
C LEU A 365 3.54 20.42 6.79
N ALA A 366 3.40 21.74 6.90
CA ALA A 366 4.00 22.68 5.93
C ALA A 366 5.54 22.58 5.91
N LEU A 367 6.15 22.45 7.09
CA LEU A 367 7.60 22.30 7.21
C LEU A 367 8.10 21.01 6.54
N LEU A 368 7.43 19.88 6.80
CA LEU A 368 7.78 18.59 6.19
C LEU A 368 7.53 18.57 4.69
N TYR A 369 6.46 19.22 4.22
CA TYR A 369 6.19 19.39 2.79
C TYR A 369 7.34 20.11 2.08
N ALA A 370 7.83 21.21 2.68
CA ALA A 370 8.90 22.02 2.12
C ALA A 370 10.22 21.24 1.97
N VAL A 371 10.52 20.31 2.88
CA VAL A 371 11.79 19.55 2.91
C VAL A 371 11.66 18.09 2.49
N ASP A 372 10.59 17.72 1.78
CA ASP A 372 10.36 16.34 1.33
C ASP A 372 10.44 15.29 2.44
N GLY A 373 9.88 15.62 3.61
CA GLY A 373 9.70 14.66 4.70
C GLY A 373 8.69 13.58 4.33
N ALA A 374 9.02 12.32 4.61
CA ALA A 374 8.18 11.17 4.34
C ALA A 374 8.06 10.25 5.58
N ASP A 375 7.13 9.30 5.55
CA ASP A 375 7.04 8.22 6.57
C ASP A 375 6.77 8.68 8.02
N MET A 376 5.98 9.74 8.21
CA MET A 376 5.57 10.22 9.54
C MET A 376 4.27 9.54 10.02
N HIS A 377 4.27 8.20 10.02
CA HIS A 377 3.12 7.39 10.46
C HIS A 377 2.82 7.55 11.95
N TYR A 378 1.69 6.99 12.40
CA TYR A 378 1.15 7.14 13.77
C TYR A 378 2.13 6.80 14.92
N GLU A 379 3.20 6.04 14.67
CA GLU A 379 4.20 5.65 15.69
C GLU A 379 5.32 6.70 15.83
N ASN A 380 5.53 7.52 14.79
CA ASN A 380 6.60 8.49 14.72
C ASN A 380 6.21 9.85 15.31
N VAL A 381 4.92 10.07 15.61
CA VAL A 381 4.40 11.29 16.23
C VAL A 381 3.80 10.96 17.60
N ILE A 382 4.30 11.63 18.65
CA ILE A 382 3.77 11.50 20.01
C ILE A 382 3.04 12.78 20.41
N ALA A 383 1.79 12.64 20.83
CA ALA A 383 1.03 13.74 21.42
C ALA A 383 1.47 14.00 22.86
N CYS A 384 2.04 15.18 23.12
CA CYS A 384 2.60 15.55 24.41
C CYS A 384 1.93 16.80 24.99
N GLY A 385 0.62 16.73 25.23
CA GLY A 385 -0.22 17.89 25.51
C GLY A 385 -0.46 18.64 24.21
N ASP A 386 -0.18 19.94 24.18
CA ASP A 386 -0.38 20.80 23.01
C ASP A 386 0.71 20.64 21.92
N GLN A 387 1.55 19.60 21.98
CA GLN A 387 2.70 19.39 21.09
C GLN A 387 2.60 18.07 20.31
N PRO A 388 2.58 18.11 18.97
CA PRO A 388 2.79 16.94 18.10
C PRO A 388 4.30 16.74 17.91
N VAL A 389 4.93 15.91 18.75
CA VAL A 389 6.39 15.75 18.74
C VAL A 389 6.79 14.63 17.79
N LEU A 390 7.55 14.97 16.76
CA LEU A 390 8.13 14.01 15.82
C LEU A 390 9.35 13.32 16.46
N VAL A 391 9.23 12.04 16.81
CA VAL A 391 10.29 11.26 17.47
C VAL A 391 11.20 10.52 16.49
N ASP A 392 10.77 10.38 15.23
CA ASP A 392 11.59 9.86 14.15
C ASP A 392 11.62 10.81 12.95
N ALA A 393 12.82 11.21 12.54
CA ALA A 393 13.03 12.19 11.47
C ALA A 393 14.01 11.65 10.42
N GLU A 394 14.27 10.34 10.37
CA GLU A 394 15.32 9.78 9.51
C GLU A 394 15.08 9.93 8.00
N THR A 395 13.85 10.28 7.62
CA THR A 395 13.31 10.39 6.25
C THR A 395 13.03 11.85 5.83
N LEU A 396 13.72 12.83 6.40
CA LEU A 396 13.77 14.18 5.83
C LEU A 396 14.66 14.21 4.58
N LEU A 397 14.35 15.11 3.64
CA LEU A 397 15.05 15.23 2.35
C LEU A 397 14.99 13.96 1.49
N HIS A 398 13.89 13.20 1.57
CA HIS A 398 13.78 11.86 0.97
C HIS A 398 13.81 11.88 -0.56
N THR A 399 13.16 12.84 -1.22
CA THR A 399 12.84 12.92 -2.66
C THR A 399 12.16 11.70 -3.31
N GLY A 400 12.42 10.47 -2.86
CA GLY A 400 11.79 9.23 -3.32
C GLY A 400 12.38 8.67 -4.61
N LEU A 401 11.91 7.48 -4.96
CA LEU A 401 12.04 6.91 -6.30
C LEU A 401 10.70 7.07 -7.03
N PRO A 402 10.70 7.36 -8.34
CA PRO A 402 9.46 7.43 -9.10
C PRO A 402 8.62 6.15 -8.95
N PRO A 403 7.27 6.27 -8.88
CA PRO A 403 6.41 5.10 -8.93
C PRO A 403 6.52 4.42 -10.29
N ALA A 404 6.63 3.09 -10.31
CA ALA A 404 6.51 2.32 -11.55
C ALA A 404 5.05 2.32 -11.99
N MET A 405 4.76 2.60 -13.27
CA MET A 405 3.40 2.70 -13.80
C MET A 405 3.25 1.97 -15.13
N THR A 406 2.13 1.26 -15.29
CA THR A 406 1.83 0.41 -16.46
C THR A 406 1.78 1.17 -17.79
N ALA A 407 1.36 2.44 -17.77
CA ALA A 407 1.20 3.27 -18.97
C ALA A 407 2.22 4.42 -19.03
N GLY A 408 3.40 4.25 -18.40
CA GLY A 408 4.42 5.30 -18.29
C GLY A 408 4.08 6.37 -17.25
N ALA A 409 4.94 7.38 -17.16
CA ALA A 409 4.86 8.44 -16.15
C ALA A 409 3.49 9.13 -16.13
N ASP A 410 2.95 9.37 -14.94
CA ASP A 410 1.69 10.06 -14.72
C ASP A 410 1.93 11.34 -13.92
N PRO A 411 1.68 12.54 -14.50
CA PRO A 411 1.90 13.79 -13.80
C PRO A 411 1.11 13.90 -12.50
N ALA A 412 -0.10 13.34 -12.42
CA ALA A 412 -0.89 13.37 -11.19
C ALA A 412 -0.31 12.44 -10.11
N ALA A 413 0.26 11.30 -10.49
CA ALA A 413 0.96 10.42 -9.54
C ALA A 413 2.22 11.11 -8.98
N ASP A 414 2.98 11.78 -9.85
CA ASP A 414 4.16 12.54 -9.44
C ASP A 414 3.78 13.72 -8.53
N ALA A 415 2.70 14.45 -8.86
CA ALA A 415 2.19 15.55 -8.03
C ALA A 415 1.72 15.05 -6.65
N LEU A 416 0.97 13.94 -6.58
CA LEU A 416 0.57 13.36 -5.30
C LEU A 416 1.80 12.91 -4.49
N HIS A 417 2.78 12.29 -5.14
CA HIS A 417 4.03 11.86 -4.50
C HIS A 417 4.88 13.03 -3.99
N ALA A 418 4.82 14.18 -4.66
CA ALA A 418 5.52 15.41 -4.26
C ALA A 418 4.74 16.27 -3.25
N SER A 419 3.46 15.95 -2.99
CA SER A 419 2.55 16.75 -2.15
C SER A 419 2.69 16.49 -0.64
N VAL A 420 1.93 17.25 0.15
CA VAL A 420 1.70 17.02 1.59
C VAL A 420 1.28 15.58 1.94
N HIS A 421 0.67 14.84 1.01
CA HIS A 421 0.24 13.45 1.22
C HIS A 421 1.42 12.50 1.50
N ARG A 422 2.60 12.77 0.92
CA ARG A 422 3.80 11.92 1.08
C ARG A 422 4.30 11.84 2.52
N THR A 423 3.98 12.86 3.32
CA THR A 423 4.44 12.98 4.70
C THR A 423 3.89 11.88 5.59
N CYS A 424 2.76 11.27 5.23
CA CYS A 424 1.99 10.36 6.09
C CYS A 424 1.50 11.02 7.41
N LEU A 425 1.55 12.36 7.54
CA LEU A 425 0.86 13.05 8.63
C LEU A 425 -0.66 13.11 8.40
N LEU A 426 -1.07 13.15 7.14
CA LEU A 426 -2.46 13.15 6.69
C LEU A 426 -2.96 11.73 6.46
N PRO A 427 -4.28 11.47 6.57
CA PRO A 427 -4.88 10.14 6.40
C PRO A 427 -4.30 9.36 5.21
N HIS A 428 -3.78 8.17 5.50
CA HIS A 428 -3.13 7.30 4.53
C HIS A 428 -3.58 5.86 4.79
N LEU A 429 -4.42 5.32 3.91
CA LEU A 429 -5.06 4.03 4.12
C LEU A 429 -4.21 2.89 3.57
N LEU A 430 -3.93 1.91 4.43
CA LEU A 430 -3.59 0.56 4.00
C LEU A 430 -4.88 -0.22 3.83
N ILE A 431 -5.07 -0.84 2.66
CA ILE A 431 -6.24 -1.66 2.35
C ILE A 431 -5.80 -3.11 2.19
N GLY A 432 -6.61 -4.03 2.69
CA GLY A 432 -6.40 -5.46 2.59
C GLY A 432 -7.70 -6.23 2.75
N GLU A 433 -7.60 -7.55 2.80
CA GLU A 433 -8.74 -8.47 2.87
C GLU A 433 -9.62 -8.24 4.10
N HIS A 434 -9.03 -7.76 5.21
CA HIS A 434 -9.70 -7.54 6.48
C HIS A 434 -10.08 -6.07 6.74
N GLY A 435 -10.22 -5.28 5.68
CA GLY A 435 -10.68 -3.89 5.73
C GLY A 435 -9.59 -2.88 5.40
N ALA A 436 -9.65 -1.71 6.03
CA ALA A 436 -8.66 -0.65 5.84
C ALA A 436 -8.16 -0.10 7.18
N LEU A 437 -6.92 0.36 7.19
CA LEU A 437 -6.25 0.94 8.35
C LEU A 437 -5.60 2.26 7.94
N ASP A 438 -5.96 3.35 8.62
CA ASP A 438 -5.28 4.63 8.49
C ASP A 438 -3.97 4.61 9.29
N ILE A 439 -2.83 4.59 8.59
CA ILE A 439 -1.50 4.56 9.20
C ILE A 439 -0.91 5.96 9.46
N SER A 440 -1.65 7.02 9.17
CA SER A 440 -1.13 8.38 9.30
C SER A 440 -0.99 8.85 10.75
N ALA A 441 -0.27 9.95 10.99
CA ALA A 441 -0.22 10.58 12.31
C ALA A 441 -1.59 11.09 12.83
N LEU A 442 -2.57 11.31 11.96
CA LEU A 442 -3.96 11.60 12.32
C LEU A 442 -4.80 10.32 12.48
N GLY A 443 -4.32 9.21 11.95
CA GLY A 443 -4.91 7.88 11.95
C GLY A 443 -4.89 7.21 13.33
N ARG A 444 -5.62 6.10 13.44
CA ARG A 444 -5.55 5.10 14.52
C ARG A 444 -5.52 5.64 15.96
N SER A 445 -6.69 5.77 16.56
CA SER A 445 -6.82 6.13 17.98
C SER A 445 -7.01 4.91 18.91
N THR A 446 -7.60 3.82 18.40
CA THR A 446 -7.87 2.59 19.17
C THR A 446 -7.07 1.39 18.68
N ASP A 447 -7.03 0.34 19.49
CA ASP A 447 -6.71 -1.01 19.04
C ASP A 447 -7.61 -1.39 17.85
N GLY A 448 -7.05 -2.13 16.91
CA GLY A 448 -7.77 -2.58 15.73
C GLY A 448 -7.12 -3.79 15.09
N THR A 449 -7.52 -4.04 13.86
CA THR A 449 -7.05 -5.18 13.07
C THR A 449 -6.25 -4.67 11.90
N TYR A 450 -5.07 -5.26 11.66
CA TYR A 450 -4.30 -4.97 10.47
C TYR A 450 -5.03 -5.51 9.23
N PRO A 451 -5.05 -4.80 8.09
CA PRO A 451 -5.81 -5.22 6.91
C PRO A 451 -5.36 -6.54 6.29
N SER A 452 -4.11 -6.95 6.53
CA SER A 452 -3.56 -8.21 6.05
C SER A 452 -3.48 -9.25 7.17
N GLU A 453 -3.60 -10.51 6.79
CA GLU A 453 -3.37 -11.62 7.70
C GLU A 453 -1.90 -11.76 8.09
N GLY A 454 -1.66 -12.30 9.28
CA GLY A 454 -0.36 -12.76 9.72
C GLY A 454 -0.48 -14.11 10.41
N LEU A 455 0.65 -14.66 10.85
CA LEU A 455 0.68 -15.94 11.54
C LEU A 455 0.17 -15.81 12.99
N ARG A 456 -0.91 -16.53 13.30
CA ARG A 456 -1.41 -16.76 14.65
C ARG A 456 -1.17 -18.21 15.07
N TRP A 457 -0.93 -18.43 16.35
CA TRP A 457 -0.67 -19.76 16.90
C TRP A 457 -1.87 -20.21 17.74
N GLU A 458 -2.44 -21.36 17.38
CA GLU A 458 -3.53 -22.00 18.13
C GLU A 458 -3.02 -23.21 18.91
N ASP A 459 -3.72 -23.56 19.99
CA ASP A 459 -3.39 -24.66 20.90
C ASP A 459 -1.95 -24.62 21.44
N SER A 460 -1.44 -23.42 21.72
CA SER A 460 -0.09 -23.20 22.27
C SER A 460 0.18 -24.07 23.50
N GLY A 461 1.37 -24.70 23.53
CA GLY A 461 1.78 -25.56 24.63
C GLY A 461 1.16 -26.97 24.60
N THR A 462 0.58 -27.39 23.48
CA THR A 462 -0.01 -28.73 23.30
C THR A 462 0.51 -29.42 22.03
N ASP A 463 0.34 -30.73 21.93
CA ASP A 463 0.72 -31.49 20.73
C ASP A 463 -0.16 -31.22 19.49
N THR A 464 -1.24 -30.45 19.64
CA THR A 464 -2.11 -30.01 18.52
C THR A 464 -1.80 -28.59 18.06
N MET A 465 -0.74 -27.98 18.59
CA MET A 465 -0.32 -26.63 18.21
C MET A 465 -0.17 -26.49 16.69
N ARG A 466 -0.72 -25.40 16.14
CA ARG A 466 -0.69 -25.10 14.70
C ARG A 466 -0.57 -23.61 14.44
N ALA A 467 0.03 -23.27 13.29
CA ALA A 467 -0.03 -21.94 12.74
C ALA A 467 -1.30 -21.81 11.88
N VAL A 468 -2.05 -20.73 12.07
CA VAL A 468 -3.18 -20.34 11.22
C VAL A 468 -2.94 -18.91 10.73
N ARG A 469 -3.35 -18.61 9.51
CA ARG A 469 -3.45 -17.20 9.12
C ARG A 469 -4.70 -16.60 9.72
N ALA A 470 -4.55 -15.43 10.31
CA ALA A 470 -5.64 -14.70 10.90
C ALA A 470 -5.31 -13.20 10.89
N PRO A 471 -6.32 -12.34 11.04
CA PRO A 471 -6.08 -10.91 11.16
C PRO A 471 -5.19 -10.59 12.37
N VAL A 472 -4.22 -9.70 12.17
CA VAL A 472 -3.24 -9.34 13.21
C VAL A 472 -3.75 -8.18 14.05
N LEU A 473 -3.62 -8.27 15.38
CA LEU A 473 -3.93 -7.15 16.26
C LEU A 473 -2.95 -6.00 16.03
N SER A 474 -3.48 -4.80 15.94
CA SER A 474 -2.70 -3.57 15.85
C SER A 474 -3.04 -2.66 17.01
N PRO A 475 -2.14 -2.48 17.99
CA PRO A 475 -2.44 -1.72 19.21
C PRO A 475 -2.56 -0.22 18.93
N GLY A 476 -3.40 0.48 19.68
CA GLY A 476 -3.53 1.94 19.61
C GLY A 476 -2.18 2.64 19.82
N ALA A 477 -2.05 3.84 19.26
CA ALA A 477 -0.83 4.61 19.30
C ALA A 477 -0.96 5.89 20.13
N GLN A 478 0.18 6.51 20.39
CA GLN A 478 0.31 7.67 21.27
C GLN A 478 0.31 9.00 20.50
N ASN A 479 -0.30 9.04 19.32
CA ASN A 479 -0.34 10.20 18.42
C ASN A 479 -1.57 11.12 18.66
N HIS A 480 -2.56 10.69 19.43
CA HIS A 480 -3.79 11.46 19.66
C HIS A 480 -3.70 12.37 20.89
N PRO A 481 -4.14 13.64 20.79
CA PRO A 481 -4.12 14.59 21.89
C PRO A 481 -5.30 14.41 22.88
N LEU A 482 -6.32 13.63 22.53
CA LEU A 482 -7.53 13.43 23.34
C LEU A 482 -7.85 11.93 23.52
N PRO A 483 -8.41 11.50 24.68
CA PRO A 483 -8.84 10.12 24.88
C PRO A 483 -9.96 9.71 23.93
N ASP A 484 -10.00 8.43 23.58
CA ASP A 484 -11.06 7.83 22.76
C ASP A 484 -12.46 8.06 23.34
N GLY A 485 -13.44 8.28 22.46
CA GLY A 485 -14.85 8.44 22.83
C GLY A 485 -15.19 9.74 23.56
N ARG A 486 -14.22 10.65 23.76
CA ARG A 486 -14.44 12.01 24.24
C ARG A 486 -14.03 13.02 23.17
N PRO A 487 -14.81 13.19 22.10
CA PRO A 487 -14.72 14.45 21.38
C PRO A 487 -15.02 15.55 22.40
N LEU A 488 -14.14 16.53 22.56
CA LEU A 488 -14.54 17.77 23.21
C LEU A 488 -15.73 18.29 22.39
N ASP A 489 -16.88 18.44 23.05
CA ASP A 489 -18.13 18.82 22.41
C ASP A 489 -17.91 20.05 21.51
N GLY A 490 -18.18 19.90 20.21
CA GLY A 490 -18.29 21.03 19.27
C GLY A 490 -17.03 21.50 18.53
N ALA A 491 -15.88 20.84 18.62
CA ALA A 491 -14.67 21.32 17.91
C ALA A 491 -14.33 20.50 16.66
N ASP A 492 -14.57 21.09 15.48
CA ASP A 492 -13.92 20.70 14.22
C ASP A 492 -12.55 21.39 14.14
N HIS A 493 -11.48 20.69 14.51
CA HIS A 493 -10.13 21.23 14.52
C HIS A 493 -9.46 21.28 13.12
N ARG A 494 -10.20 20.95 12.04
CA ARG A 494 -9.74 21.13 10.65
C ARG A 494 -9.32 22.57 10.39
N ALA A 495 -10.09 23.53 10.90
CA ALA A 495 -9.78 24.94 10.76
C ALA A 495 -8.43 25.30 11.42
N ALA A 496 -8.16 24.80 12.64
CA ALA A 496 -6.90 25.04 13.34
C ALA A 496 -5.70 24.41 12.60
N LEU A 497 -5.86 23.19 12.06
CA LEU A 497 -4.83 22.53 11.25
C LEU A 497 -4.53 23.33 9.97
N LEU A 498 -5.55 23.72 9.21
CA LEU A 498 -5.39 24.52 7.99
C LEU A 498 -4.81 25.91 8.29
N GLU A 499 -5.21 26.56 9.39
CA GLU A 499 -4.63 27.82 9.86
C GLU A 499 -3.14 27.67 10.14
N GLY A 500 -2.75 26.61 10.87
CA GLY A 500 -1.35 26.29 11.15
C GLY A 500 -0.53 26.03 9.88
N PHE A 501 -1.09 25.26 8.95
CA PHE A 501 -0.51 24.97 7.65
C PHE A 501 -0.26 26.26 6.85
N ARG A 502 -1.30 27.09 6.64
CA ARG A 502 -1.20 28.37 5.93
C ARG A 502 -0.17 29.30 6.53
N THR A 503 -0.17 29.42 7.86
CA THR A 503 0.72 30.34 8.56
C THR A 503 2.18 29.94 8.37
N ALA A 504 2.50 28.65 8.52
CA ALA A 504 3.84 28.15 8.30
C ALA A 504 4.23 28.17 6.81
N TYR A 505 3.32 27.82 5.91
CA TYR A 505 3.53 27.90 4.47
C TYR A 505 3.88 29.32 4.04
N ALA A 506 3.11 30.32 4.48
CA ALA A 506 3.38 31.73 4.18
C ALA A 506 4.74 32.19 4.71
N ALA A 507 5.14 31.73 5.90
CA ALA A 507 6.47 32.01 6.43
C ALA A 507 7.60 31.38 5.59
N ILE A 508 7.40 30.15 5.08
CA ILE A 508 8.33 29.46 4.19
C ILE A 508 8.39 30.14 2.82
N SER A 509 7.27 30.50 2.23
CA SER A 509 7.23 31.23 0.96
C SER A 509 7.93 32.60 1.06
N ALA A 510 7.75 33.32 2.18
CA ALA A 510 8.35 34.64 2.38
C ALA A 510 9.85 34.62 2.75
N HIS A 511 10.33 33.58 3.41
CA HIS A 511 11.67 33.54 4.02
C HIS A 511 12.48 32.27 3.69
N GLY A 512 11.97 31.40 2.82
CA GLY A 512 12.54 30.08 2.52
C GLY A 512 13.92 30.15 1.87
N ASP A 513 14.28 31.28 1.25
CA ASP A 513 15.64 31.54 0.76
C ASP A 513 16.69 31.40 1.88
N GLU A 514 16.35 31.72 3.14
CA GLU A 514 17.24 31.52 4.29
C GLU A 514 17.49 30.03 4.59
N LEU A 515 16.50 29.17 4.33
CA LEU A 515 16.65 27.72 4.46
C LEU A 515 17.52 27.16 3.32
N ALA A 516 17.29 27.68 2.11
CA ALA A 516 17.93 27.25 0.87
C ALA A 516 19.34 27.80 0.67
N ASP A 517 19.74 28.83 1.41
CA ASP A 517 21.04 29.50 1.31
C ASP A 517 22.23 28.53 1.43
N ILE A 518 23.40 28.94 0.93
CA ILE A 518 24.62 28.14 0.99
C ILE A 518 25.13 27.93 2.42
N GLU A 519 24.84 28.87 3.33
CA GLU A 519 25.09 28.76 4.76
C GLU A 519 23.81 28.37 5.55
N GLY A 520 22.71 28.08 4.84
CA GLY A 520 21.42 27.73 5.42
C GLY A 520 21.37 26.32 6.03
N PRO A 521 20.36 26.02 6.87
CA PRO A 521 20.17 24.70 7.49
C PRO A 521 20.22 23.51 6.52
N LEU A 522 19.68 23.66 5.31
CA LEU A 522 19.67 22.59 4.30
C LEU A 522 21.08 22.28 3.78
N ALA A 523 21.88 23.30 3.51
CA ALA A 523 23.26 23.15 3.04
C ALA A 523 24.18 22.58 4.13
N ALA A 524 23.98 22.99 5.38
CA ALA A 524 24.75 22.49 6.53
C ALA A 524 24.65 20.96 6.72
N ARG A 525 23.57 20.34 6.20
CA ARG A 525 23.30 18.90 6.31
C ARG A 525 23.43 18.15 4.98
N ALA A 526 23.93 18.80 3.94
CA ALA A 526 23.97 18.27 2.57
C ALA A 526 24.76 16.97 2.41
N GLU A 527 25.79 16.75 3.24
CA GLU A 527 26.65 15.56 3.23
C GLU A 527 26.25 14.50 4.26
N SER A 528 25.24 14.79 5.08
CA SER A 528 24.77 13.87 6.13
C SER A 528 23.88 12.79 5.51
N PRO A 529 24.07 11.50 5.85
CA PRO A 529 23.19 10.44 5.34
C PRO A 529 21.73 10.67 5.73
N ALA A 530 20.83 10.54 4.77
CA ALA A 530 19.36 10.51 4.95
C ALA A 530 18.81 9.14 4.52
N ARG A 531 17.79 8.62 5.22
CA ARG A 531 17.18 7.33 4.90
C ARG A 531 16.45 7.42 3.57
N LEU A 532 16.67 6.45 2.70
CA LEU A 532 15.88 6.22 1.49
C LEU A 532 15.02 4.97 1.67
N ILE A 533 13.71 5.11 1.50
CA ILE A 533 12.75 4.00 1.48
C ILE A 533 12.51 3.61 0.02
N VAL A 534 13.06 2.47 -0.36
CA VAL A 534 12.97 1.93 -1.73
C VAL A 534 11.69 1.10 -1.93
N ARG A 535 11.29 0.38 -0.87
CA ARG A 535 10.07 -0.44 -0.78
C ARG A 535 9.51 -0.35 0.64
N SER A 536 8.21 -0.65 0.77
CA SER A 536 7.56 -0.73 2.08
C SER A 536 8.20 -1.81 2.94
N THR A 537 8.49 -1.50 4.20
CA THR A 537 9.01 -2.45 5.18
C THR A 537 8.10 -3.68 5.36
N ARG A 538 6.78 -3.53 5.12
CA ARG A 538 5.83 -4.64 5.17
C ARG A 538 6.19 -5.76 4.20
N LEU A 539 6.62 -5.42 2.98
CA LEU A 539 7.03 -6.44 2.00
C LEU A 539 8.22 -7.24 2.53
N TYR A 540 9.24 -6.57 3.07
CA TYR A 540 10.39 -7.24 3.66
C TYR A 540 10.02 -8.08 4.88
N ALA A 541 9.15 -7.59 5.76
CA ALA A 541 8.66 -8.34 6.92
C ALA A 541 7.91 -9.61 6.49
N THR A 542 7.05 -9.53 5.47
CA THR A 542 6.38 -10.68 4.88
C THR A 542 7.38 -11.67 4.29
N LEU A 543 8.38 -11.22 3.53
CA LEU A 543 9.41 -12.10 2.97
C LEU A 543 10.21 -12.81 4.06
N LEU A 544 10.60 -12.09 5.12
CA LEU A 544 11.27 -12.69 6.27
C LEU A 544 10.40 -13.76 6.93
N GLU A 545 9.12 -13.49 7.18
CA GLU A 545 8.17 -14.44 7.78
C GLU A 545 7.91 -15.65 6.88
N GLU A 546 7.68 -15.45 5.57
CA GLU A 546 7.42 -16.53 4.62
C GLU A 546 8.64 -17.40 4.35
N SER A 547 9.84 -16.81 4.37
CA SER A 547 11.09 -17.54 4.19
C SER A 547 11.40 -18.53 5.32
N THR A 548 10.60 -18.55 6.41
CA THR A 548 10.72 -19.50 7.53
C THR A 548 9.93 -20.80 7.35
N HIS A 549 9.24 -21.00 6.22
CA HIS A 549 8.48 -22.22 6.00
C HIS A 549 9.40 -23.47 5.89
N PRO A 550 9.11 -24.59 6.58
CA PRO A 550 10.02 -25.73 6.67
C PRO A 550 10.41 -26.36 5.31
N SER A 551 9.56 -26.26 4.28
CA SER A 551 9.90 -26.76 2.93
C SER A 551 11.05 -26.00 2.26
N LEU A 552 11.38 -24.80 2.75
CA LEU A 552 12.42 -23.93 2.21
C LEU A 552 13.73 -24.07 2.97
N LEU A 553 13.72 -24.74 4.13
CA LEU A 553 14.84 -24.70 5.07
C LEU A 553 15.83 -25.87 4.93
N GLY A 554 15.55 -26.79 4.00
CA GLY A 554 16.44 -27.91 3.65
C GLY A 554 17.61 -27.53 2.75
N ASP A 555 17.40 -26.57 1.84
CA ASP A 555 18.40 -26.08 0.89
C ASP A 555 18.20 -24.58 0.65
N ALA A 556 19.30 -23.81 0.70
CA ALA A 556 19.27 -22.36 0.54
C ALA A 556 18.70 -21.88 -0.80
N LEU A 557 18.85 -22.65 -1.89
CA LEU A 557 18.29 -22.31 -3.19
C LEU A 557 16.74 -22.32 -3.16
N ALA A 558 16.13 -23.12 -2.29
CA ALA A 558 14.67 -23.09 -2.11
C ALA A 558 14.22 -21.79 -1.43
N ARG A 559 14.96 -21.33 -0.42
CA ARG A 559 14.69 -20.06 0.27
C ARG A 559 14.93 -18.85 -0.64
N GLU A 560 15.96 -18.89 -1.49
CA GLU A 560 16.20 -17.84 -2.49
C GLU A 560 15.04 -17.68 -3.48
N GLY A 561 14.40 -18.79 -3.87
CA GLY A 561 13.20 -18.71 -4.69
C GLY A 561 12.12 -17.79 -4.09
N VAL A 562 12.00 -17.67 -2.77
CA VAL A 562 11.06 -16.73 -2.14
C VAL A 562 11.52 -15.28 -2.27
N PHE A 563 12.80 -15.00 -2.06
CA PHE A 563 13.34 -13.64 -2.24
C PHE A 563 13.38 -13.21 -3.70
N ALA A 564 13.32 -14.17 -4.63
CA ALA A 564 13.39 -13.92 -6.05
C ALA A 564 12.21 -13.08 -6.58
N VAL A 565 11.11 -12.99 -5.83
CA VAL A 565 10.00 -12.07 -6.14
C VAL A 565 10.43 -10.61 -6.27
N LEU A 566 11.53 -10.21 -5.61
CA LEU A 566 12.09 -8.87 -5.76
C LEU A 566 12.59 -8.61 -7.19
N TRP A 567 12.98 -9.63 -7.95
CA TRP A 567 13.37 -9.50 -9.34
C TRP A 567 12.16 -9.26 -10.25
N THR A 568 11.10 -10.05 -10.07
CA THR A 568 9.83 -9.91 -10.80
C THR A 568 9.22 -8.52 -10.55
N GLU A 569 9.15 -8.10 -9.28
CA GLU A 569 8.68 -6.76 -8.89
C GLU A 569 9.58 -5.61 -9.39
N SER A 570 10.79 -5.91 -9.87
CA SER A 570 11.72 -4.91 -10.43
C SER A 570 11.87 -4.98 -11.95
N GLU A 571 11.14 -5.86 -12.64
CA GLU A 571 11.40 -6.14 -14.06
C GLU A 571 11.33 -4.85 -14.91
N GLN A 572 10.35 -4.00 -14.63
CA GLN A 572 10.10 -2.73 -15.33
C GLN A 572 10.71 -1.51 -14.62
N ASP A 573 11.55 -1.72 -13.59
CA ASP A 573 12.19 -0.66 -12.81
C ASP A 573 13.70 -0.89 -12.70
N GLU A 574 14.46 -0.22 -13.56
CA GLU A 574 15.90 -0.33 -13.61
C GLU A 574 16.59 0.11 -12.30
N VAL A 575 16.03 1.10 -11.58
CA VAL A 575 16.63 1.60 -10.34
C VAL A 575 16.46 0.55 -9.24
N ARG A 576 15.25 0.02 -9.06
CA ARG A 576 14.98 -1.04 -8.07
C ARG A 576 15.74 -2.33 -8.41
N ARG A 577 15.85 -2.69 -9.69
CA ARG A 577 16.61 -3.87 -10.13
C ARG A 577 18.08 -3.83 -9.69
N ARG A 578 18.71 -2.65 -9.68
CA ARG A 578 20.10 -2.47 -9.20
C ARG A 578 20.26 -2.60 -7.69
N LEU A 579 19.17 -2.67 -6.93
CA LEU A 579 19.15 -2.76 -5.47
C LEU A 579 18.86 -4.19 -4.96
N VAL A 580 18.28 -5.05 -5.80
CA VAL A 580 17.77 -6.38 -5.39
C VAL A 580 18.82 -7.27 -4.73
N GLU A 581 20.06 -7.25 -5.21
CA GLU A 581 21.14 -8.04 -4.59
C GLU A 581 21.45 -7.59 -3.16
N HIS A 582 21.46 -6.27 -2.91
CA HIS A 582 21.68 -5.71 -1.58
C HIS A 582 20.48 -5.99 -0.66
N GLU A 583 19.25 -5.90 -1.18
CA GLU A 583 18.05 -6.28 -0.43
C GLU A 583 18.09 -7.75 -0.03
N THR A 584 18.44 -8.62 -0.97
CA THR A 584 18.53 -10.07 -0.75
C THR A 584 19.61 -10.41 0.27
N ALA A 585 20.74 -9.69 0.27
CA ALA A 585 21.81 -9.87 1.25
C ALA A 585 21.35 -9.52 2.68
N ASP A 586 20.65 -8.41 2.87
CA ASP A 586 20.10 -8.00 4.17
C ASP A 586 19.03 -9.00 4.66
N LEU A 587 18.13 -9.45 3.76
CA LEU A 587 17.11 -10.46 4.07
C LEU A 587 17.72 -11.82 4.47
N TRP A 588 18.84 -12.21 3.84
CA TRP A 588 19.58 -13.42 4.22
C TRP A 588 20.17 -13.34 5.63
N ARG A 589 20.57 -12.14 6.06
CA ARG A 589 21.01 -11.86 7.43
C ARG A 589 19.86 -11.78 8.44
N GLY A 590 18.62 -11.69 7.95
CA GLY A 590 17.42 -11.56 8.76
C GLY A 590 17.06 -10.11 9.11
N ASP A 591 17.68 -9.15 8.43
CA ASP A 591 17.44 -7.72 8.60
C ASP A 591 16.50 -7.19 7.53
N VAL A 592 15.81 -6.09 7.84
CA VAL A 592 15.08 -5.30 6.85
C VAL A 592 16.10 -4.47 6.05
N PRO A 593 16.06 -4.46 4.71
CA PRO A 593 16.99 -3.70 3.89
C PRO A 593 17.08 -2.22 4.24
N LEU A 594 18.32 -1.71 4.31
CA LEU A 594 18.59 -0.31 4.64
C LEU A 594 19.42 0.39 3.56
N PHE A 595 18.87 1.50 3.06
CA PHE A 595 19.47 2.39 2.08
C PHE A 595 19.49 3.82 2.62
N ALA A 596 20.56 4.54 2.30
CA ALA A 596 20.71 5.95 2.60
C ALA A 596 21.23 6.70 1.38
N HIS A 597 21.07 8.02 1.34
CA HIS A 597 21.70 8.86 0.33
C HIS A 597 22.32 10.11 0.98
N ARG A 598 23.13 10.83 0.23
CA ARG A 598 23.56 12.18 0.59
C ARG A 598 22.66 13.19 -0.09
N PRO A 599 22.08 14.17 0.62
CA PRO A 599 21.21 15.16 0.00
C PRO A 599 21.85 15.95 -1.16
N SER A 600 23.17 16.14 -1.15
CA SER A 600 23.93 16.81 -2.23
C SER A 600 24.14 15.96 -3.48
N GLY A 601 23.88 14.65 -3.44
CA GLY A 601 24.24 13.71 -4.49
C GLY A 601 23.11 12.80 -4.96
N THR A 602 23.37 12.06 -6.03
CA THR A 602 22.43 11.10 -6.64
C THR A 602 22.76 9.63 -6.35
N GLY A 603 23.83 9.40 -5.60
CA GLY A 603 24.25 8.06 -5.19
C GLY A 603 23.43 7.55 -4.00
N VAL A 604 23.23 6.24 -3.96
CA VAL A 604 22.58 5.53 -2.84
C VAL A 604 23.61 4.62 -2.19
N ARG A 605 23.65 4.61 -0.86
CA ARG A 605 24.49 3.75 -0.05
C ARG A 605 23.67 2.58 0.49
N ALA A 606 24.10 1.36 0.20
CA ALA A 606 23.54 0.14 0.78
C ALA A 606 24.03 -0.09 2.22
N ALA A 607 23.40 -1.05 2.91
CA ALA A 607 23.67 -1.38 4.31
C ALA A 607 25.11 -1.81 4.59
N ASP A 608 25.77 -2.45 3.62
CA ASP A 608 27.17 -2.90 3.63
C ASP A 608 28.19 -1.76 3.44
N GLY A 609 27.72 -0.54 3.16
CA GLY A 609 28.54 0.63 2.90
C GLY A 609 28.85 0.90 1.43
N THR A 610 28.42 0.02 0.51
CA THR A 610 28.61 0.17 -0.93
C THR A 610 27.83 1.38 -1.46
N TRP A 611 28.48 2.23 -2.26
CA TRP A 611 27.85 3.36 -2.95
C TRP A 611 27.50 3.01 -4.40
N LEU A 612 26.23 3.14 -4.74
CA LEU A 612 25.66 2.93 -6.07
C LEU A 612 25.45 4.31 -6.72
N PRO A 613 26.28 4.70 -7.72
CA PRO A 613 26.18 6.03 -8.33
C PRO A 613 24.97 6.15 -9.26
N GLY A 614 24.39 7.35 -9.31
CA GLY A 614 23.32 7.71 -10.26
C GLY A 614 22.07 6.85 -10.15
N LEU A 615 21.62 6.54 -8.93
CA LEU A 615 20.32 5.88 -8.72
C LEU A 615 19.19 6.88 -8.61
N LEU A 616 19.41 8.00 -7.92
CA LEU A 616 18.41 9.05 -7.83
C LEU A 616 18.45 9.93 -9.10
N PRO A 617 17.30 10.31 -9.66
CA PRO A 617 17.25 11.17 -10.84
C PRO A 617 17.80 12.58 -10.56
N VAL A 618 17.62 13.07 -9.33
CA VAL A 618 18.07 14.40 -8.88
C VAL A 618 18.56 14.30 -7.44
N ALA A 619 19.52 15.14 -7.07
CA ALA A 619 19.95 15.29 -5.68
C ALA A 619 18.83 15.91 -4.84
N SER A 620 18.57 15.38 -3.65
CA SER A 620 17.40 15.79 -2.88
C SER A 620 17.43 17.25 -2.43
N LEU A 621 18.63 17.77 -2.14
CA LEU A 621 18.83 19.17 -1.80
C LEU A 621 18.43 20.09 -2.97
N THR A 622 18.73 19.70 -4.21
CA THR A 622 18.34 20.45 -5.41
C THR A 622 16.82 20.47 -5.54
N ALA A 623 16.17 19.31 -5.44
CA ALA A 623 14.71 19.22 -5.54
C ALA A 623 13.98 20.01 -4.44
N VAL A 624 14.46 19.95 -3.20
CA VAL A 624 13.91 20.71 -2.07
C VAL A 624 14.08 22.22 -2.27
N ARG A 625 15.24 22.67 -2.76
CA ARG A 625 15.45 24.09 -3.10
C ARG A 625 14.50 24.57 -4.18
N GLU A 626 14.35 23.78 -5.25
CA GLU A 626 13.39 24.07 -6.32
C GLU A 626 11.95 24.08 -5.81
N LYS A 627 11.60 23.17 -4.90
CA LYS A 627 10.28 23.16 -4.27
C LYS A 627 10.04 24.44 -3.47
N ILE A 628 10.94 24.79 -2.55
CA ILE A 628 10.81 26.00 -1.72
C ILE A 628 10.68 27.24 -2.61
N ALA A 629 11.47 27.35 -3.68
CA ALA A 629 11.39 28.46 -4.62
C ALA A 629 10.07 28.54 -5.42
N ARG A 630 9.34 27.42 -5.56
CA ARG A 630 8.03 27.34 -6.22
C ARG A 630 6.86 27.47 -5.24
N MET A 631 7.11 27.59 -3.94
CA MET A 631 6.02 27.73 -2.96
C MET A 631 5.36 29.10 -3.10
N ASP A 632 4.17 29.12 -3.70
CA ASP A 632 3.36 30.31 -3.97
C ASP A 632 1.89 30.09 -3.58
N GLU A 633 1.02 31.04 -3.93
CA GLU A 633 -0.41 30.96 -3.61
C GLU A 633 -1.13 29.80 -4.34
N VAL A 634 -0.67 29.44 -5.54
CA VAL A 634 -1.26 28.37 -6.35
C VAL A 634 -0.90 27.02 -5.74
N ASP A 635 0.39 26.79 -5.47
CA ASP A 635 0.83 25.56 -4.80
C ASP A 635 0.18 25.42 -3.41
N CYS A 636 0.09 26.50 -2.64
CA CYS A 636 -0.60 26.49 -1.34
C CYS A 636 -2.05 26.00 -1.47
N HIS A 637 -2.79 26.51 -2.47
CA HIS A 637 -4.17 26.11 -2.72
C HIS A 637 -4.29 24.63 -3.10
N ASP A 638 -3.39 24.12 -3.94
CA ASP A 638 -3.36 22.71 -4.33
C ASP A 638 -3.04 21.80 -3.13
N GLN A 639 -2.09 22.18 -2.28
CA GLN A 639 -1.78 21.44 -1.06
C GLN A 639 -2.95 21.47 -0.06
N GLU A 640 -3.63 22.60 0.09
CA GLU A 640 -4.83 22.71 0.92
C GLU A 640 -5.97 21.81 0.45
N TRP A 641 -6.16 21.69 -0.87
CA TRP A 641 -7.14 20.77 -1.42
C TRP A 641 -6.83 19.33 -1.00
N ILE A 642 -5.57 18.90 -1.05
CA ILE A 642 -5.14 17.56 -0.61
C ILE A 642 -5.37 17.36 0.89
N VAL A 643 -5.06 18.37 1.72
CA VAL A 643 -5.37 18.36 3.17
C VAL A 643 -6.87 18.18 3.38
N ALA A 644 -7.71 18.98 2.72
CA ALA A 644 -9.15 18.93 2.87
C ALA A 644 -9.75 17.60 2.39
N ALA A 645 -9.27 17.09 1.25
CA ALA A 645 -9.74 15.85 0.64
C ALA A 645 -9.39 14.63 1.50
N THR A 646 -8.15 14.53 2.00
CA THR A 646 -7.73 13.42 2.88
C THR A 646 -8.48 13.40 4.22
N LEU A 647 -8.71 14.57 4.83
CA LEU A 647 -9.51 14.69 6.05
C LEU A 647 -10.99 14.30 5.82
N ALA A 648 -11.56 14.69 4.68
CA ALA A 648 -12.92 14.33 4.31
C ALA A 648 -13.06 12.82 4.06
N ALA A 649 -12.09 12.22 3.38
CA ALA A 649 -12.03 10.79 3.11
C ALA A 649 -12.06 9.95 4.38
N ARG A 650 -11.29 10.36 5.40
CA ARG A 650 -11.28 9.74 6.73
C ARG A 650 -12.64 9.85 7.43
N GLY A 651 -13.29 11.02 7.35
CA GLY A 651 -14.62 11.24 7.95
C GLY A 651 -15.71 10.35 7.34
N ALA A 652 -15.62 10.05 6.04
CA ALA A 652 -16.60 9.24 5.32
C ALA A 652 -16.72 7.80 5.81
N ALA A 653 -15.61 7.21 6.28
CA ALA A 653 -15.54 5.83 6.75
C ALA A 653 -15.97 5.66 8.22
N SER A 654 -16.17 6.76 8.97
CA SER A 654 -16.55 6.70 10.38
C SER A 654 -18.07 6.58 10.54
N PRO A 655 -18.60 5.51 11.14
CA PRO A 655 -20.04 5.31 11.35
C PRO A 655 -20.58 6.15 12.53
N LEU A 656 -20.11 7.39 12.71
CA LEU A 656 -20.59 8.22 13.81
C LEU A 656 -21.95 8.85 13.47
N ASP A 657 -22.88 8.68 14.41
CA ASP A 657 -24.20 9.32 14.61
C ASP A 657 -24.17 10.87 14.64
N ARG A 658 -23.20 11.50 13.98
CA ARG A 658 -23.17 12.95 13.82
C ARG A 658 -23.91 13.28 12.53
N PRO A 659 -24.93 14.15 12.56
CA PRO A 659 -25.39 14.77 11.34
C PRO A 659 -24.15 15.42 10.70
N ARG A 660 -23.78 14.95 9.51
CA ARG A 660 -22.82 15.67 8.67
C ARG A 660 -23.31 17.11 8.64
N SER A 661 -22.40 18.09 8.75
CA SER A 661 -22.79 19.49 8.74
C SER A 661 -23.46 19.82 7.40
N GLU A 662 -24.77 19.61 7.30
CA GLU A 662 -25.57 20.01 6.18
C GLU A 662 -25.64 21.52 6.25
N LEU A 663 -24.77 22.18 5.49
CA LEU A 663 -24.89 23.60 5.22
C LEU A 663 -26.27 23.82 4.61
N THR A 664 -27.21 24.32 5.42
CA THR A 664 -28.55 24.72 4.99
C THR A 664 -28.40 25.61 3.76
N VAL A 665 -28.85 25.09 2.61
CA VAL A 665 -28.92 25.86 1.38
C VAL A 665 -29.93 26.97 1.62
N THR A 666 -29.49 28.21 1.48
CA THR A 666 -30.43 29.34 1.47
C THR A 666 -31.34 29.17 0.26
N PRO A 667 -32.69 29.20 0.40
CA PRO A 667 -33.59 29.08 -0.73
C PRO A 667 -33.28 30.13 -1.78
N VAL A 668 -32.95 29.71 -3.00
CA VAL A 668 -32.69 30.61 -4.14
C VAL A 668 -33.89 30.57 -5.06
N PRO A 669 -34.48 31.73 -5.46
CA PRO A 669 -35.59 31.75 -6.41
C PRO A 669 -35.14 31.19 -7.77
N ALA A 670 -35.99 30.35 -8.37
CA ALA A 670 -35.72 29.79 -9.68
C ALA A 670 -35.53 30.88 -10.73
N VAL A 671 -34.54 30.70 -11.60
CA VAL A 671 -34.29 31.58 -12.75
C VAL A 671 -34.78 30.94 -14.04
N VAL A 672 -34.95 31.74 -15.10
CA VAL A 672 -35.22 31.18 -16.43
C VAL A 672 -33.99 30.39 -16.91
N PRO A 673 -34.13 29.09 -17.22
CA PRO A 673 -33.02 28.22 -17.62
C PRO A 673 -32.63 28.43 -19.08
N GLU A 674 -32.16 29.63 -19.42
CA GLU A 674 -31.69 29.95 -20.77
C GLU A 674 -30.48 29.06 -21.14
N PRO A 675 -30.47 28.40 -22.33
CA PRO A 675 -29.39 27.50 -22.74
C PRO A 675 -28.00 28.14 -22.68
N SER A 676 -27.89 29.43 -22.98
CA SER A 676 -26.63 30.19 -22.93
C SER A 676 -26.08 30.34 -21.50
N ARG A 677 -26.95 30.45 -20.49
CA ARG A 677 -26.55 30.54 -19.08
C ARG A 677 -26.11 29.18 -18.53
N LEU A 678 -26.83 28.12 -18.87
CA LEU A 678 -26.42 26.75 -18.55
C LEU A 678 -25.05 26.42 -19.16
N LEU A 679 -24.84 26.79 -20.43
CA LEU A 679 -23.55 26.63 -21.10
C LEU A 679 -22.45 27.45 -20.41
N ALA A 680 -22.72 28.71 -20.05
CA ALA A 680 -21.75 29.54 -19.34
C ALA A 680 -21.37 28.96 -17.96
N ALA A 681 -22.34 28.45 -17.20
CA ALA A 681 -22.09 27.77 -15.93
C ALA A 681 -21.25 26.49 -16.13
N ALA A 682 -21.56 25.70 -17.16
CA ALA A 682 -20.76 24.53 -17.51
C ALA A 682 -19.32 24.91 -17.91
N CYS A 683 -19.12 25.96 -18.70
CA CYS A 683 -17.78 26.47 -19.03
C CYS A 683 -17.01 26.95 -17.79
N GLY A 684 -17.69 27.57 -16.80
CA GLY A 684 -17.06 27.92 -15.52
C GLY A 684 -16.52 26.69 -14.77
N ILE A 685 -17.26 25.58 -14.77
CA ILE A 685 -16.80 24.30 -14.21
C ILE A 685 -15.63 23.73 -15.02
N ALA A 686 -15.69 23.79 -16.36
CA ALA A 686 -14.60 23.36 -17.23
C ALA A 686 -13.31 24.15 -16.98
N ASP A 687 -13.43 25.46 -16.72
CA ASP A 687 -12.31 26.33 -16.36
C ASP A 687 -11.69 25.92 -15.02
N GLU A 688 -12.52 25.58 -14.04
CA GLU A 688 -12.04 25.13 -12.73
C GLU A 688 -11.33 23.77 -12.82
N ILE A 689 -11.86 22.83 -13.60
CA ILE A 689 -11.19 21.55 -13.88
C ILE A 689 -9.88 21.78 -14.63
N ALA A 690 -9.87 22.67 -15.62
CA ALA A 690 -8.68 22.98 -16.39
C ALA A 690 -7.58 23.63 -15.53
N ALA A 691 -7.95 24.46 -14.55
CA ALA A 691 -7.00 25.09 -13.63
C ALA A 691 -6.30 24.09 -12.70
N ARG A 692 -6.94 22.97 -12.36
CA ARG A 692 -6.38 21.91 -11.49
C ARG A 692 -5.71 20.76 -12.25
N ALA A 693 -5.56 20.90 -13.57
CA ALA A 693 -4.96 19.87 -14.40
C ALA A 693 -3.44 19.80 -14.16
N VAL A 694 -2.94 18.60 -13.89
CA VAL A 694 -1.50 18.35 -13.76
C VAL A 694 -0.96 17.86 -15.09
N ARG A 695 0.08 18.50 -15.62
CA ARG A 695 0.57 18.31 -16.99
C ARG A 695 2.07 18.00 -17.00
N SER A 696 2.47 16.98 -17.75
CA SER A 696 3.88 16.68 -18.03
C SER A 696 4.01 15.92 -19.34
N GLU A 697 5.02 16.25 -20.15
CA GLU A 697 5.36 15.57 -21.42
C GLU A 697 4.17 15.36 -22.40
N GLY A 698 3.19 16.26 -22.38
CA GLY A 698 1.98 16.19 -23.20
C GLY A 698 0.98 15.11 -22.75
N ARG A 699 1.04 14.68 -21.50
CA ARG A 699 -0.02 13.98 -20.77
C ARG A 699 -0.63 14.94 -19.76
N THR A 700 -1.94 14.85 -19.60
CA THR A 700 -2.69 15.55 -18.54
C THR A 700 -3.37 14.53 -17.65
N ASN A 701 -3.39 14.75 -16.34
CA ASN A 701 -4.26 14.02 -15.41
C ASN A 701 -4.65 14.92 -14.22
N TRP A 702 -5.48 14.42 -13.32
CA TRP A 702 -5.92 15.13 -12.12
C TRP A 702 -5.84 14.25 -10.88
N LEU A 703 -5.85 14.90 -9.72
CA LEU A 703 -6.13 14.23 -8.45
C LEU A 703 -7.64 14.19 -8.23
N GLY A 704 -8.15 13.01 -7.86
CA GLY A 704 -9.54 12.76 -7.55
C GLY A 704 -9.70 12.20 -6.14
N LEU A 705 -10.92 12.32 -5.61
CA LEU A 705 -11.32 11.62 -4.40
C LEU A 705 -12.20 10.43 -4.82
N GLU A 706 -11.70 9.22 -4.59
CA GLU A 706 -12.29 7.99 -5.11
C GLU A 706 -12.64 7.02 -3.99
N ARG A 707 -13.69 6.23 -4.21
CA ARG A 707 -14.09 5.16 -3.29
C ARG A 707 -13.31 3.90 -3.65
N VAL A 708 -12.44 3.47 -2.75
CA VAL A 708 -11.45 2.41 -2.98
C VAL A 708 -11.90 1.03 -2.49
N SER A 709 -12.62 0.97 -1.37
CA SER A 709 -13.20 -0.30 -0.87
C SER A 709 -14.28 -0.04 0.18
N GLY A 710 -15.47 -0.60 -0.02
CA GLY A 710 -16.61 -0.40 0.89
C GLY A 710 -16.88 1.10 1.15
N PRO A 711 -16.92 1.56 2.42
CA PRO A 711 -17.13 2.97 2.74
C PRO A 711 -15.87 3.84 2.63
N HIS A 712 -14.71 3.27 2.30
CA HIS A 712 -13.42 3.99 2.34
C HIS A 712 -13.19 4.80 1.07
N TRP A 713 -12.75 6.03 1.28
CA TRP A 713 -12.33 6.96 0.22
C TRP A 713 -10.83 7.23 0.31
N ALA A 714 -10.20 7.56 -0.81
CA ALA A 714 -8.80 7.96 -0.86
C ALA A 714 -8.58 9.05 -1.93
N VAL A 715 -7.54 9.85 -1.74
CA VAL A 715 -7.05 10.77 -2.76
C VAL A 715 -6.10 10.01 -3.68
N LEU A 716 -6.40 9.96 -4.97
CA LEU A 716 -5.64 9.20 -5.96
C LEU A 716 -5.48 10.00 -7.27
N PRO A 717 -4.43 9.72 -8.06
CA PRO A 717 -4.43 10.08 -9.48
C PRO A 717 -5.61 9.41 -10.16
N MET A 718 -6.36 10.17 -10.97
CA MET A 718 -7.56 9.62 -11.59
C MET A 718 -7.20 8.48 -12.55
N GLY A 719 -7.90 7.35 -12.39
CA GLY A 719 -7.80 6.20 -13.29
C GLY A 719 -8.45 6.46 -14.65
N ALA A 720 -8.47 5.46 -15.53
CA ALA A 720 -9.08 5.60 -16.86
C ALA A 720 -10.62 5.52 -16.86
N GLY A 721 -11.25 5.17 -15.74
CA GLY A 721 -12.69 4.90 -15.67
C GLY A 721 -13.58 6.07 -16.12
N LEU A 722 -14.84 5.75 -16.44
CA LEU A 722 -15.82 6.77 -16.83
C LEU A 722 -16.35 7.54 -15.61
N ALA A 723 -16.68 6.84 -14.52
CA ALA A 723 -17.36 7.43 -13.37
C ALA A 723 -16.47 8.37 -12.54
N GLN A 724 -15.27 7.93 -12.20
CA GLN A 724 -14.34 8.66 -11.33
C GLN A 724 -12.99 8.93 -12.02
N GLY A 725 -12.83 8.54 -13.29
CA GLY A 725 -11.56 8.63 -14.01
C GLY A 725 -11.49 9.76 -15.03
N TYR A 726 -10.30 9.90 -15.65
CA TYR A 726 -10.01 10.96 -16.60
C TYR A 726 -10.83 10.85 -17.89
N CYS A 727 -11.38 9.67 -18.25
CA CYS A 727 -12.25 9.53 -19.42
C CYS A 727 -13.57 10.29 -19.27
N GLY A 728 -14.16 10.27 -18.07
CA GLY A 728 -15.36 11.07 -17.79
C GLY A 728 -15.09 12.57 -17.86
N VAL A 729 -13.95 13.00 -17.33
CA VAL A 729 -13.49 14.40 -17.39
C VAL A 729 -13.25 14.83 -18.83
N ALA A 730 -12.49 14.05 -19.60
CA ALA A 730 -12.20 14.32 -21.00
C ALA A 730 -13.48 14.40 -21.84
N LEU A 731 -14.45 13.52 -21.59
CA LEU A 731 -15.74 13.52 -22.30
C LEU A 731 -16.52 14.82 -22.05
N PHE A 732 -16.56 15.28 -20.80
CA PHE A 732 -17.17 16.58 -20.47
C PHE A 732 -16.45 17.73 -21.16
N LEU A 733 -15.12 17.79 -21.06
CA LEU A 733 -14.31 18.86 -21.66
C LEU A 733 -14.46 18.91 -23.19
N ALA A 734 -14.46 17.76 -23.86
CA ALA A 734 -14.66 17.68 -25.31
C ALA A 734 -16.05 18.17 -25.73
N HIS A 735 -17.10 17.82 -24.98
CA HIS A 735 -18.45 18.32 -25.22
C HIS A 735 -18.58 19.82 -24.96
N ALA A 736 -17.98 20.33 -23.88
CA ALA A 736 -17.97 21.75 -23.57
C ALA A 736 -17.32 22.55 -24.71
N ASP A 737 -16.21 22.05 -25.26
CA ASP A 737 -15.53 22.67 -26.40
C ASP A 737 -16.39 22.69 -27.66
N ALA A 738 -16.99 21.54 -28.00
CA ALA A 738 -17.82 21.39 -29.18
C ALA A 738 -19.05 22.33 -29.17
N LEU A 739 -19.58 22.64 -28.00
CA LEU A 739 -20.74 23.55 -27.84
C LEU A 739 -20.33 25.02 -27.72
N ALA A 740 -19.23 25.33 -27.04
CA ALA A 740 -18.76 26.70 -26.84
C ALA A 740 -18.01 27.27 -28.06
N GLY A 741 -17.40 26.41 -28.89
CA GLY A 741 -16.71 26.80 -30.12
C GLY A 741 -15.37 27.54 -29.91
N GLY A 742 -14.79 27.44 -28.72
CA GLY A 742 -13.60 28.21 -28.30
C GLY A 742 -12.25 27.51 -28.49
N GLY A 743 -12.22 26.20 -28.75
CA GLY A 743 -10.97 25.42 -28.91
C GLY A 743 -10.09 25.33 -27.65
N ARG A 744 -10.63 25.69 -26.49
CA ARG A 744 -9.91 25.81 -25.22
C ARG A 744 -9.79 24.48 -24.48
N TYR A 745 -10.82 23.63 -24.54
CA TYR A 745 -10.90 22.41 -23.72
C TYR A 745 -10.53 21.15 -24.50
N ALA A 746 -10.71 21.14 -25.82
CA ALA A 746 -10.38 19.98 -26.65
C ALA A 746 -8.90 19.55 -26.57
N PRO A 747 -7.88 20.44 -26.54
CA PRO A 747 -6.49 20.05 -26.33
C PRO A 747 -6.27 19.32 -24.99
N LEU A 748 -6.92 19.80 -23.93
CA LEU A 748 -6.81 19.20 -22.60
C LEU A 748 -7.44 17.80 -22.57
N ALA A 749 -8.60 17.63 -23.21
CA ALA A 749 -9.25 16.33 -23.36
C ALA A 749 -8.37 15.33 -24.14
N ARG A 750 -7.69 15.77 -25.22
CA ARG A 750 -6.75 14.93 -25.99
C ARG A 750 -5.56 14.48 -25.14
N GLU A 751 -4.94 15.42 -24.42
CA GLU A 751 -3.80 15.11 -23.55
C GLU A 751 -4.16 14.13 -22.42
N ALA A 752 -5.40 14.17 -21.94
CA ALA A 752 -5.90 13.27 -20.89
C ALA A 752 -6.05 11.82 -21.37
N VAL A 753 -6.54 11.60 -22.60
CA VAL A 753 -6.79 10.24 -23.13
C VAL A 753 -5.64 9.67 -23.95
N ARG A 754 -4.56 10.43 -24.15
CA ARG A 754 -3.34 9.97 -24.82
C ARG A 754 -2.78 8.63 -24.31
N PRO A 755 -2.85 8.28 -23.00
CA PRO A 755 -2.35 6.99 -22.51
C PRO A 755 -3.24 5.78 -22.85
N LEU A 756 -4.48 5.97 -23.29
CA LEU A 756 -5.45 4.88 -23.47
C LEU A 756 -4.96 3.74 -24.37
N PRO A 757 -4.34 3.99 -25.55
CA PRO A 757 -3.90 2.90 -26.42
C PRO A 757 -2.87 1.97 -25.75
N ALA A 758 -1.91 2.55 -25.02
CA ALA A 758 -0.90 1.76 -24.29
C ALA A 758 -1.52 0.98 -23.13
N LEU A 759 -2.43 1.61 -22.37
CA LEU A 759 -3.14 0.98 -21.28
C LEU A 759 -3.99 -0.21 -21.75
N LEU A 760 -4.79 -0.02 -22.80
CA LEU A 760 -5.68 -1.06 -23.33
C LEU A 760 -4.89 -2.24 -23.91
N LYS A 761 -3.74 -1.98 -24.55
CA LYS A 761 -2.83 -3.03 -25.00
C LYS A 761 -2.25 -3.85 -23.85
N ALA A 762 -1.84 -3.21 -22.76
CA ALA A 762 -1.34 -3.90 -21.57
C ALA A 762 -2.44 -4.76 -20.93
N LEU A 763 -3.66 -4.23 -20.78
CA LEU A 763 -4.81 -4.97 -20.26
C LEU A 763 -5.19 -6.15 -21.16
N ALA A 764 -5.13 -5.99 -22.48
CA ALA A 764 -5.40 -7.07 -23.43
C ALA A 764 -4.37 -8.21 -23.34
N ALA A 765 -3.11 -7.88 -23.04
CA ALA A 765 -2.02 -8.85 -22.90
C ALA A 765 -2.08 -9.64 -21.58
N ASP A 766 -2.70 -9.09 -20.54
CA ASP A 766 -2.76 -9.66 -19.20
C ASP A 766 -4.20 -9.79 -18.67
N PRO A 767 -4.75 -11.02 -18.65
CA PRO A 767 -6.08 -11.30 -18.11
C PRO A 767 -6.27 -10.92 -16.64
N GLU A 768 -5.23 -10.96 -15.81
CA GLU A 768 -5.31 -10.62 -14.39
C GLU A 768 -5.46 -9.10 -14.21
N LEU A 769 -4.71 -8.30 -14.96
CA LEU A 769 -4.90 -6.84 -14.98
C LEU A 769 -6.29 -6.46 -15.50
N SER A 770 -6.78 -7.15 -16.54
CA SER A 770 -8.16 -6.96 -17.01
C SER A 770 -9.20 -7.30 -15.95
N ALA A 771 -9.02 -8.41 -15.22
CA ALA A 771 -9.92 -8.80 -14.13
C ALA A 771 -9.93 -7.76 -13.00
N ALA A 772 -8.77 -7.19 -12.65
CA ALA A 772 -8.64 -6.15 -11.64
C ALA A 772 -9.34 -4.83 -12.06
N ALA A 773 -9.34 -4.50 -13.36
CA ALA A 773 -10.01 -3.30 -13.88
C ALA A 773 -11.55 -3.44 -13.89
N GLY A 774 -12.08 -4.65 -14.02
CA GLY A 774 -13.51 -4.93 -14.02
C GLY A 774 -14.24 -4.58 -15.34
N PRO A 775 -15.39 -5.22 -15.61
CA PRO A 775 -16.11 -5.08 -16.89
C PRO A 775 -17.15 -3.93 -16.94
N GLY A 776 -17.47 -3.30 -15.81
CA GLY A 776 -18.64 -2.42 -15.63
C GLY A 776 -18.75 -1.20 -16.56
N ALA A 777 -19.97 -0.64 -16.66
CA ALA A 777 -20.27 0.54 -17.48
C ALA A 777 -19.80 1.85 -16.84
N TYR A 778 -19.73 1.91 -15.51
CA TYR A 778 -19.34 3.09 -14.76
C TYR A 778 -17.97 2.88 -14.12
N ASP A 779 -17.83 1.73 -13.45
CA ASP A 779 -16.67 1.29 -12.69
C ASP A 779 -16.01 0.11 -13.43
N GLY A 780 -15.47 0.38 -14.63
CA GLY A 780 -14.74 -0.63 -15.39
C GLY A 780 -14.49 -0.31 -16.86
N LEU A 781 -14.06 -1.34 -17.59
CA LEU A 781 -13.70 -1.29 -19.01
C LEU A 781 -14.87 -0.88 -19.91
N GLY A 782 -16.10 -1.26 -19.60
CA GLY A 782 -17.27 -0.87 -20.40
C GLY A 782 -17.40 0.66 -20.53
N GLY A 783 -17.22 1.38 -19.43
CA GLY A 783 -17.22 2.85 -19.43
C GLY A 783 -16.08 3.46 -20.25
N ILE A 784 -14.90 2.84 -20.19
CA ILE A 784 -13.72 3.25 -20.98
C ILE A 784 -14.02 3.12 -22.47
N LEU A 785 -14.58 1.99 -22.92
CA LEU A 785 -14.92 1.75 -24.32
C LEU A 785 -15.98 2.75 -24.82
N TYR A 786 -17.00 3.03 -24.00
CA TYR A 786 -17.99 4.05 -24.34
C TYR A 786 -17.33 5.43 -24.49
N ALA A 787 -16.52 5.86 -23.53
CA ALA A 787 -15.82 7.13 -23.59
C ALA A 787 -14.91 7.23 -24.82
N LEU A 788 -14.17 6.17 -25.13
CA LEU A 788 -13.26 6.08 -26.26
C LEU A 788 -13.97 6.37 -27.59
N VAL A 789 -15.10 5.71 -27.84
CA VAL A 789 -15.86 5.90 -29.09
C VAL A 789 -16.43 7.32 -29.18
N ARG A 790 -16.96 7.85 -28.07
CA ARG A 790 -17.50 9.22 -28.03
C ARG A 790 -16.42 10.28 -28.23
N LEU A 791 -15.27 10.11 -27.60
CA LEU A 791 -14.14 11.02 -27.70
C LEU A 791 -13.52 11.00 -29.09
N SER A 792 -13.46 9.83 -29.75
CA SER A 792 -13.00 9.74 -31.15
C SER A 792 -13.89 10.62 -32.06
N ALA A 793 -15.21 10.55 -31.89
CA ALA A 793 -16.15 11.38 -32.67
C ALA A 793 -16.06 12.88 -32.37
N LEU A 794 -15.72 13.28 -31.13
CA LEU A 794 -15.64 14.68 -30.72
C LEU A 794 -14.29 15.35 -31.01
N LEU A 795 -13.20 14.57 -30.99
CA LEU A 795 -11.83 15.11 -31.06
C LEU A 795 -11.17 14.88 -32.43
N ASP A 796 -11.77 14.04 -33.28
CA ASP A 796 -11.23 13.56 -34.58
C ASP A 796 -9.84 12.90 -34.42
N GLU A 797 -9.73 12.03 -33.42
CA GLU A 797 -8.54 11.25 -33.11
C GLU A 797 -8.80 9.79 -33.49
N ASN A 798 -7.81 9.11 -34.07
CA ASN A 798 -7.86 7.67 -34.40
C ASN A 798 -7.86 6.76 -33.13
N LEU A 799 -8.54 7.17 -32.06
CA LEU A 799 -8.66 6.41 -30.81
C LEU A 799 -9.36 5.07 -31.02
N THR A 800 -10.21 4.95 -32.04
CA THR A 800 -10.85 3.69 -32.42
C THR A 800 -9.87 2.62 -32.91
N ASP A 801 -8.62 2.97 -33.25
CA ASP A 801 -7.59 1.99 -33.63
C ASP A 801 -7.27 0.98 -32.51
N CYS A 802 -7.43 1.37 -31.24
CA CYS A 802 -7.23 0.48 -30.10
C CYS A 802 -8.50 -0.26 -29.64
N LEU A 803 -9.61 -0.15 -30.38
CA LEU A 803 -10.85 -0.85 -30.07
C LEU A 803 -10.72 -2.38 -30.01
N PRO A 804 -9.92 -3.06 -30.86
CA PRO A 804 -9.73 -4.51 -30.76
C PRO A 804 -9.10 -4.96 -29.43
N ASP A 805 -8.08 -4.23 -28.97
CA ASP A 805 -7.45 -4.47 -27.67
C ASP A 805 -8.45 -4.21 -26.53
N ALA A 806 -9.22 -3.12 -26.64
CA ALA A 806 -10.25 -2.77 -25.67
C ALA A 806 -11.35 -3.85 -25.52
N LEU A 807 -11.83 -4.40 -26.64
CA LEU A 807 -12.81 -5.49 -26.65
C LEU A 807 -12.22 -6.80 -26.09
N THR A 808 -10.94 -7.06 -26.35
CA THR A 808 -10.23 -8.23 -25.79
C THR A 808 -10.11 -8.12 -24.27
N ALA A 809 -9.64 -6.98 -23.77
CA ALA A 809 -9.58 -6.68 -22.34
C ALA A 809 -10.96 -6.78 -21.67
N LEU A 810 -12.01 -6.21 -22.28
CA LEU A 810 -13.38 -6.31 -21.76
C LEU A 810 -13.86 -7.76 -21.68
N GLY A 811 -13.50 -8.59 -22.67
CA GLY A 811 -13.78 -10.03 -22.66
C GLY A 811 -13.09 -10.77 -21.52
N HIS A 812 -11.80 -10.49 -21.27
CA HIS A 812 -11.07 -11.05 -20.13
C HIS A 812 -11.69 -10.64 -18.79
N ALA A 813 -11.96 -9.35 -18.61
CA ALA A 813 -12.57 -8.81 -17.38
C ALA A 813 -13.95 -9.41 -17.12
N ALA A 814 -14.79 -9.48 -18.15
CA ALA A 814 -16.11 -10.07 -18.03
C ALA A 814 -16.03 -11.57 -17.73
N ALA A 815 -15.05 -12.30 -18.27
CA ALA A 815 -14.88 -13.73 -17.98
C ALA A 815 -14.57 -14.02 -16.50
N ALA A 816 -13.86 -13.12 -15.82
CA ALA A 816 -13.52 -13.23 -14.40
C ALA A 816 -14.59 -12.67 -13.44
N CYS A 817 -15.55 -11.90 -13.96
CA CYS A 817 -16.55 -11.20 -13.15
C CYS A 817 -17.76 -12.08 -12.81
N SER A 818 -18.18 -12.04 -11.55
CA SER A 818 -19.40 -12.68 -11.05
C SER A 818 -20.56 -11.70 -10.80
N ASP A 819 -20.29 -10.39 -10.78
CA ASP A 819 -21.31 -9.37 -10.59
C ASP A 819 -22.16 -9.20 -11.87
N PRO A 820 -23.49 -9.38 -11.80
CA PRO A 820 -24.38 -9.15 -12.94
C PRO A 820 -24.69 -7.68 -13.19
N GLY A 821 -24.40 -6.77 -12.25
CA GLY A 821 -24.82 -5.37 -12.23
C GLY A 821 -24.33 -4.52 -13.43
N LEU A 822 -24.89 -3.31 -13.52
CA LEU A 822 -24.55 -2.35 -14.58
C LEU A 822 -23.28 -1.56 -14.27
N ALA A 823 -23.12 -1.10 -13.03
CA ALA A 823 -22.05 -0.19 -12.64
C ALA A 823 -20.67 -0.85 -12.73
N GLY A 824 -20.48 -1.97 -12.03
CA GLY A 824 -19.24 -2.76 -12.00
C GLY A 824 -19.28 -4.08 -12.77
N GLY A 825 -20.47 -4.55 -13.16
CA GLY A 825 -20.70 -5.93 -13.57
C GLY A 825 -20.90 -6.19 -15.08
N THR A 826 -21.39 -7.39 -15.35
CA THR A 826 -21.54 -7.96 -16.71
C THR A 826 -22.61 -7.24 -17.53
N ALA A 827 -23.69 -6.72 -16.93
CA ALA A 827 -24.67 -5.90 -17.64
C ALA A 827 -24.05 -4.60 -18.16
N GLY A 828 -23.08 -4.05 -17.42
CA GLY A 828 -22.28 -2.91 -17.86
C GLY A 828 -21.48 -3.20 -19.12
N ALA A 829 -20.76 -4.33 -19.13
CA ALA A 829 -20.04 -4.78 -20.32
C ALA A 829 -20.96 -5.01 -21.52
N LEU A 830 -22.12 -5.64 -21.30
CA LEU A 830 -23.09 -5.86 -22.37
C LEU A 830 -23.58 -4.52 -22.95
N ALA A 831 -23.99 -3.59 -22.09
CA ALA A 831 -24.47 -2.28 -22.52
C ALA A 831 -23.39 -1.50 -23.28
N ALA A 832 -22.14 -1.54 -22.82
CA ALA A 832 -21.02 -0.91 -23.50
C ALA A 832 -20.71 -1.55 -24.85
N ALA A 833 -20.68 -2.88 -24.95
CA ALA A 833 -20.46 -3.59 -26.21
C ALA A 833 -21.55 -3.27 -27.25
N VAL A 834 -22.80 -3.16 -26.82
CA VAL A 834 -23.91 -2.72 -27.68
C VAL A 834 -23.75 -1.25 -28.07
N ALA A 835 -23.40 -0.36 -27.14
CA ALA A 835 -23.15 1.05 -27.45
C ALA A 835 -22.01 1.22 -28.45
N VAL A 836 -20.92 0.47 -28.33
CA VAL A 836 -19.82 0.46 -29.31
C VAL A 836 -20.34 0.05 -30.70
N TYR A 837 -21.15 -1.00 -30.76
CA TYR A 837 -21.73 -1.44 -32.03
C TYR A 837 -22.63 -0.38 -32.66
N GLU A 838 -23.52 0.23 -31.88
CA GLU A 838 -24.44 1.26 -32.38
C GLU A 838 -23.68 2.43 -33.02
N ALA A 839 -22.56 2.85 -32.43
CA ALA A 839 -21.77 3.97 -32.96
C ALA A 839 -20.82 3.60 -34.10
N THR A 840 -20.27 2.38 -34.12
CA THR A 840 -19.19 2.01 -35.07
C THR A 840 -19.57 0.98 -36.12
N GLY A 841 -20.64 0.22 -35.90
CA GLY A 841 -21.00 -0.95 -36.70
C GLY A 841 -20.05 -2.15 -36.52
N ALA A 842 -19.10 -2.11 -35.58
CA ALA A 842 -18.10 -3.16 -35.39
C ALA A 842 -18.74 -4.51 -35.01
N ALA A 843 -18.55 -5.52 -35.86
CA ALA A 843 -19.16 -6.84 -35.67
C ALA A 843 -18.57 -7.57 -34.46
N GLU A 844 -17.32 -7.31 -34.12
CA GLU A 844 -16.59 -7.84 -32.97
C GLU A 844 -17.26 -7.48 -31.65
N ALA A 845 -17.77 -6.25 -31.52
CA ALA A 845 -18.47 -5.80 -30.32
C ALA A 845 -19.73 -6.64 -30.05
N LEU A 846 -20.47 -7.00 -31.09
CA LEU A 846 -21.63 -7.88 -30.94
C LEU A 846 -21.26 -9.35 -30.73
N ARG A 847 -20.17 -9.83 -31.32
CA ARG A 847 -19.66 -11.18 -31.02
C ARG A 847 -19.30 -11.32 -29.55
N LEU A 848 -18.83 -10.24 -28.91
CA LEU A 848 -18.62 -10.18 -27.47
C LEU A 848 -19.94 -10.05 -26.70
N ALA A 849 -20.89 -9.23 -27.18
CA ALA A 849 -22.19 -9.04 -26.54
C ALA A 849 -23.02 -10.34 -26.42
N ASP A 850 -22.95 -11.20 -27.43
CA ASP A 850 -23.70 -12.47 -27.49
C ASP A 850 -23.48 -13.39 -26.26
N PRO A 851 -22.25 -13.81 -25.90
CA PRO A 851 -22.00 -14.62 -24.72
C PRO A 851 -22.26 -13.88 -23.39
N LEU A 852 -22.16 -12.54 -23.36
CA LEU A 852 -22.49 -11.75 -22.17
C LEU A 852 -24.00 -11.76 -21.89
N ALA A 853 -24.80 -11.60 -22.94
CA ALA A 853 -26.26 -11.67 -22.84
C ALA A 853 -26.75 -13.07 -22.42
N ASP A 854 -26.16 -14.12 -22.99
CA ASP A 854 -26.48 -15.51 -22.61
C ASP A 854 -26.15 -15.78 -21.13
N ARG A 855 -25.04 -15.23 -20.62
CA ARG A 855 -24.65 -15.36 -19.21
C ARG A 855 -25.62 -14.63 -18.29
N LEU A 856 -25.94 -13.37 -18.60
CA LEU A 856 -26.91 -12.59 -17.82
C LEU A 856 -28.29 -13.24 -17.81
N LEU A 857 -28.70 -13.87 -18.92
CA LEU A 857 -29.94 -14.63 -18.96
C LEU A 857 -29.92 -15.82 -17.97
N ALA A 858 -28.77 -16.49 -17.82
CA ALA A 858 -28.60 -17.60 -16.90
C ALA A 858 -28.54 -17.17 -15.42
N THR A 859 -28.02 -15.97 -15.14
CA THR A 859 -27.84 -15.42 -13.79
C THR A 859 -28.88 -14.35 -13.43
N ALA A 860 -29.91 -14.15 -14.26
CA ALA A 860 -30.91 -13.09 -14.08
C ALA A 860 -31.62 -13.18 -12.72
N ALA A 861 -31.83 -14.39 -12.22
CA ALA A 861 -32.43 -14.63 -10.91
C ALA A 861 -31.55 -14.17 -9.73
N ASP A 862 -30.22 -14.08 -9.92
CA ASP A 862 -29.30 -13.65 -8.86
C ASP A 862 -29.34 -12.12 -8.64
N ALA A 863 -29.84 -11.37 -9.64
CA ALA A 863 -30.05 -9.93 -9.56
C ALA A 863 -31.46 -9.54 -9.08
N ASP A 864 -32.38 -10.51 -8.95
CA ASP A 864 -33.73 -10.27 -8.43
C ASP A 864 -33.67 -9.94 -6.93
N GLY A 865 -34.26 -8.79 -6.55
CA GLY A 865 -34.35 -8.33 -5.16
C GLY A 865 -33.33 -7.25 -4.75
N VAL A 866 -32.37 -6.90 -5.62
CA VAL A 866 -31.52 -5.70 -5.43
C VAL A 866 -32.17 -4.53 -6.19
N PRO A 867 -32.64 -3.47 -5.49
CA PRO A 867 -33.27 -2.32 -6.14
C PRO A 867 -32.24 -1.43 -6.86
N GLY A 868 -32.69 -0.70 -7.88
CA GLY A 868 -31.88 0.31 -8.57
C GLY A 868 -31.35 -0.11 -9.95
N LEU A 869 -30.68 0.85 -10.61
CA LEU A 869 -30.14 0.70 -11.96
C LEU A 869 -28.66 0.31 -11.97
N ALA A 870 -27.86 0.85 -11.05
CA ALA A 870 -26.42 0.62 -10.99
C ALA A 870 -26.09 -0.84 -10.67
N ASP A 871 -26.61 -1.35 -9.55
CA ASP A 871 -26.28 -2.69 -9.05
C ASP A 871 -27.50 -3.63 -9.04
N GLY A 872 -28.67 -3.10 -9.39
CA GLY A 872 -29.96 -3.80 -9.27
C GLY A 872 -30.49 -4.39 -10.57
N GLY A 873 -31.60 -5.13 -10.44
CA GLY A 873 -32.25 -5.83 -11.55
C GLY A 873 -32.72 -4.93 -12.70
N ALA A 874 -32.95 -3.63 -12.45
CA ALA A 874 -33.32 -2.70 -13.52
C ALA A 874 -32.17 -2.48 -14.53
N GLY A 875 -30.92 -2.45 -14.06
CA GLY A 875 -29.74 -2.29 -14.92
C GLY A 875 -29.55 -3.49 -15.84
N VAL A 876 -29.68 -4.70 -15.28
CA VAL A 876 -29.62 -5.96 -16.02
C VAL A 876 -30.73 -6.03 -17.06
N GLY A 877 -31.97 -5.77 -16.64
CA GLY A 877 -33.12 -5.78 -17.55
C GLY A 877 -32.98 -4.76 -18.68
N TRP A 878 -32.51 -3.55 -18.38
CA TRP A 878 -32.26 -2.52 -19.39
C TRP A 878 -31.19 -2.93 -20.40
N ALA A 879 -30.04 -3.46 -19.94
CA ALA A 879 -28.96 -3.90 -20.83
C ALA A 879 -29.41 -5.04 -21.76
N LEU A 880 -30.16 -6.01 -21.24
CA LEU A 880 -30.74 -7.11 -22.02
C LEU A 880 -31.76 -6.60 -23.06
N LEU A 881 -32.59 -5.61 -22.69
CA LEU A 881 -33.56 -5.02 -23.61
C LEU A 881 -32.86 -4.27 -24.75
N ARG A 882 -31.81 -3.49 -24.44
CA ARG A 882 -31.00 -2.79 -25.44
C ARG A 882 -30.33 -3.78 -26.40
N TYR A 883 -29.72 -4.83 -25.88
CA TYR A 883 -29.14 -5.91 -26.69
C TYR A 883 -30.16 -6.55 -27.63
N ALA A 884 -31.37 -6.87 -27.13
CA ALA A 884 -32.43 -7.49 -27.91
C ALA A 884 -32.83 -6.63 -29.13
N GLY A 885 -32.79 -5.30 -29.02
CA GLY A 885 -33.04 -4.37 -30.13
C GLY A 885 -32.04 -4.50 -31.29
N CYS A 886 -30.75 -4.71 -30.97
CA CYS A 886 -29.69 -4.88 -31.98
C CYS A 886 -29.54 -6.32 -32.49
N ARG A 887 -30.25 -7.28 -31.89
CA ARG A 887 -30.15 -8.72 -32.16
C ARG A 887 -31.51 -9.41 -32.27
N PRO A 888 -32.37 -9.00 -33.23
CA PRO A 888 -33.73 -9.53 -33.37
C PRO A 888 -33.78 -11.07 -33.53
N GLY A 889 -32.77 -11.67 -34.16
CA GLY A 889 -32.67 -13.14 -34.32
C GLY A 889 -32.47 -13.93 -33.02
N ARG A 890 -32.08 -13.27 -31.93
CA ARG A 890 -31.85 -13.87 -30.59
C ARG A 890 -32.71 -13.20 -29.50
N ALA A 891 -33.55 -12.23 -29.86
CA ALA A 891 -34.16 -11.28 -28.94
C ALA A 891 -35.22 -11.87 -28.00
N ALA A 892 -35.93 -12.92 -28.39
CA ALA A 892 -37.16 -13.33 -27.72
C ALA A 892 -36.99 -13.63 -26.21
N ALA A 893 -36.01 -14.48 -25.85
CA ALA A 893 -35.77 -14.85 -24.45
C ALA A 893 -35.20 -13.71 -23.61
N HIS A 894 -34.25 -12.96 -24.20
CA HIS A 894 -33.62 -11.80 -23.56
C HIS A 894 -34.64 -10.69 -23.28
N ALA A 895 -35.47 -10.35 -24.26
CA ALA A 895 -36.53 -9.35 -24.12
C ALA A 895 -37.57 -9.78 -23.09
N ALA A 896 -38.03 -11.04 -23.10
CA ALA A 896 -39.01 -11.52 -22.13
C ALA A 896 -38.49 -11.39 -20.67
N THR A 897 -37.24 -11.79 -20.44
CA THR A 897 -36.57 -11.68 -19.14
C THR A 897 -36.38 -10.22 -18.73
N ALA A 898 -35.89 -9.39 -19.65
CA ALA A 898 -35.73 -7.95 -19.43
C ALA A 898 -37.02 -7.26 -18.96
N HIS A 899 -38.14 -7.51 -19.65
CA HIS A 899 -39.44 -6.93 -19.27
C HIS A 899 -39.93 -7.42 -17.89
N ALA A 900 -39.61 -8.66 -17.50
CA ALA A 900 -39.95 -9.19 -16.19
C ALA A 900 -39.15 -8.46 -15.09
N MET A 901 -37.82 -8.34 -15.26
CA MET A 901 -36.94 -7.68 -14.30
C MET A 901 -37.27 -6.20 -14.15
N LEU A 902 -37.47 -5.47 -15.26
CA LEU A 902 -37.84 -4.06 -15.23
C LEU A 902 -39.19 -3.82 -14.53
N ARG A 903 -40.15 -4.73 -14.70
CA ARG A 903 -41.44 -4.66 -14.00
C ARG A 903 -41.29 -4.88 -12.50
N ALA A 904 -40.50 -5.88 -12.09
CA ALA A 904 -40.22 -6.15 -10.69
C ALA A 904 -39.51 -4.96 -10.02
N ALA A 905 -38.44 -4.45 -10.64
CA ALA A 905 -37.70 -3.30 -10.12
C ALA A 905 -38.56 -2.04 -9.98
N LEU A 906 -39.50 -1.82 -10.91
CA LEU A 906 -40.45 -0.70 -10.82
C LEU A 906 -41.41 -0.85 -9.64
N GLN A 907 -41.88 -2.07 -9.36
CA GLN A 907 -42.74 -2.35 -8.20
C GLN A 907 -41.99 -2.10 -6.90
N ASP A 908 -40.73 -2.56 -6.81
CA ASP A 908 -39.88 -2.37 -5.62
C ASP A 908 -39.53 -0.90 -5.39
N ALA A 909 -39.20 -0.15 -6.44
CA ALA A 909 -38.92 1.29 -6.36
C ALA A 909 -40.15 2.10 -5.92
N LEU A 910 -41.36 1.68 -6.30
CA LEU A 910 -42.60 2.29 -5.84
C LEU A 910 -42.90 1.99 -4.36
N ALA A 911 -42.53 0.78 -3.90
CA ALA A 911 -42.70 0.35 -2.51
C ALA A 911 -41.67 0.98 -1.56
N THR A 912 -40.48 1.36 -2.06
CA THR A 912 -39.35 1.85 -1.26
C THR A 912 -39.21 3.38 -1.38
N PRO A 913 -39.83 4.19 -0.51
CA PRO A 913 -40.36 5.49 -0.90
C PRO A 913 -39.40 6.70 -0.78
N GLN A 914 -38.10 6.51 -0.53
CA GLN A 914 -37.22 7.60 -0.05
C GLN A 914 -35.95 7.87 -0.88
N ASP A 915 -35.58 7.03 -1.85
CA ASP A 915 -34.36 7.26 -2.64
C ASP A 915 -34.68 7.72 -4.08
N PRO A 916 -34.54 9.01 -4.41
CA PRO A 916 -34.75 9.55 -5.76
C PRO A 916 -33.50 9.47 -6.65
N SER A 917 -32.41 8.82 -6.20
CA SER A 917 -31.15 8.76 -6.94
C SER A 917 -31.24 7.99 -8.26
N TRP A 918 -30.25 8.23 -9.13
CA TRP A 918 -30.07 7.46 -10.36
C TRP A 918 -29.58 6.04 -10.07
N SER A 919 -28.52 5.91 -9.26
CA SER A 919 -27.84 4.62 -9.06
C SER A 919 -28.73 3.58 -8.38
N SER A 920 -29.30 3.88 -7.22
CA SER A 920 -30.06 2.95 -6.37
C SER A 920 -31.56 3.22 -6.34
N GLY A 921 -31.97 4.39 -6.81
CA GLY A 921 -33.31 4.94 -6.57
C GLY A 921 -34.28 4.92 -7.75
N LEU A 922 -35.37 5.64 -7.56
CA LEU A 922 -36.50 5.72 -8.50
C LEU A 922 -36.10 6.29 -9.87
N ALA A 923 -35.16 7.23 -9.94
CA ALA A 923 -34.83 7.92 -11.18
C ALA A 923 -34.23 6.97 -12.22
N GLY A 924 -33.25 6.14 -11.84
CA GLY A 924 -32.64 5.18 -12.75
C GLY A 924 -33.62 4.10 -13.21
N VAL A 925 -34.42 3.57 -12.27
CA VAL A 925 -35.46 2.58 -12.57
C VAL A 925 -36.49 3.14 -13.54
N ALA A 926 -36.93 4.39 -13.34
CA ALA A 926 -37.91 5.04 -14.21
C ALA A 926 -37.36 5.27 -15.62
N ALA A 927 -36.11 5.71 -15.75
CA ALA A 927 -35.46 5.91 -17.05
C ALA A 927 -35.36 4.60 -17.85
N ALA A 928 -35.05 3.50 -17.17
CA ALA A 928 -34.93 2.16 -17.76
C ALA A 928 -36.27 1.49 -18.10
N ALA A 929 -37.24 1.54 -17.19
CA ALA A 929 -38.43 0.69 -17.23
C ALA A 929 -39.68 1.32 -17.88
N LEU A 930 -39.77 2.65 -17.97
CA LEU A 930 -41.04 3.31 -18.29
C LEU A 930 -41.27 3.62 -19.76
N GLY A 931 -42.39 3.10 -20.28
CA GLY A 931 -43.13 3.67 -21.40
C GLY A 931 -44.19 4.70 -20.93
N PRO A 932 -45.05 5.21 -21.82
CA PRO A 932 -46.02 6.28 -21.52
C PRO A 932 -47.11 5.98 -20.47
N ASP A 933 -47.20 4.79 -19.88
CA ASP A 933 -48.36 4.34 -19.09
C ASP A 933 -48.15 4.20 -17.55
N ALA A 934 -47.27 5.00 -16.91
CA ALA A 934 -47.04 4.92 -15.45
C ALA A 934 -47.13 6.28 -14.71
N PRO A 935 -48.32 6.86 -14.51
CA PRO A 935 -48.49 8.22 -13.97
C PRO A 935 -48.04 8.42 -12.51
N SER A 936 -48.13 7.39 -11.65
CA SER A 936 -47.75 7.49 -10.24
C SER A 936 -46.25 7.70 -10.03
N VAL A 937 -45.41 7.05 -10.83
CA VAL A 937 -43.94 7.17 -10.77
C VAL A 937 -43.50 8.54 -11.27
N ARG A 938 -44.16 9.04 -12.33
CA ARG A 938 -43.85 10.34 -12.93
C ARG A 938 -44.15 11.50 -12.02
N ASN A 939 -45.32 11.51 -11.40
CA ASN A 939 -45.70 12.55 -10.45
C ASN A 939 -44.69 12.59 -9.28
N ARG A 940 -44.29 11.42 -8.80
CA ARG A 940 -43.30 11.31 -7.72
C ARG A 940 -41.92 11.85 -8.09
N LEU A 941 -41.45 11.58 -9.31
CA LEU A 941 -40.21 12.17 -9.81
C LEU A 941 -40.33 13.69 -9.98
N ALA A 942 -41.45 14.18 -10.51
CA ALA A 942 -41.71 15.60 -10.68
C ALA A 942 -41.77 16.36 -9.32
N GLU A 943 -42.30 15.71 -8.29
CA GLU A 943 -42.39 16.23 -6.92
C GLU A 943 -41.03 16.25 -6.17
N THR A 944 -40.00 15.57 -6.69
CA THR A 944 -38.68 15.54 -6.04
C THR A 944 -38.08 16.95 -5.98
N GLU A 945 -37.69 17.39 -4.78
CA GLU A 945 -37.07 18.70 -4.56
C GLU A 945 -35.61 18.75 -5.03
N VAL A 946 -35.15 19.94 -5.42
CA VAL A 946 -33.73 20.18 -5.71
C VAL A 946 -32.95 20.10 -4.41
N ARG A 947 -32.03 19.15 -4.35
CA ARG A 947 -31.16 18.91 -3.20
C ARG A 947 -29.81 19.60 -3.40
N PRO A 948 -29.07 19.87 -2.30
CA PRO A 948 -27.76 20.50 -2.39
C PRO A 948 -26.77 19.72 -3.24
N ASP A 949 -26.78 18.38 -3.16
CA ASP A 949 -25.97 17.51 -4.01
C ASP A 949 -26.47 17.56 -5.46
N LEU A 950 -25.61 18.03 -6.36
CA LEU A 950 -25.89 18.17 -7.79
C LEU A 950 -25.30 17.02 -8.62
N SER A 951 -24.67 16.01 -8.03
CA SER A 951 -24.05 14.90 -8.75
C SER A 951 -25.01 14.12 -9.66
N LEU A 952 -24.45 13.42 -10.65
CA LEU A 952 -25.24 12.60 -11.59
C LEU A 952 -25.70 11.27 -10.96
N GLY A 953 -24.86 10.64 -10.13
CA GLY A 953 -25.18 9.31 -9.58
C GLY A 953 -26.25 9.35 -8.49
N HIS A 954 -26.11 10.27 -7.53
CA HIS A 954 -26.99 10.33 -6.36
C HIS A 954 -27.72 11.67 -6.18
N GLY A 955 -27.26 12.72 -6.87
CA GLY A 955 -27.76 14.08 -6.73
C GLY A 955 -28.92 14.44 -7.66
N THR A 956 -29.24 15.73 -7.67
CA THR A 956 -30.38 16.29 -8.39
C THR A 956 -30.27 16.11 -9.91
N LEU A 957 -29.08 16.20 -10.49
CA LEU A 957 -28.90 16.07 -11.94
C LEU A 957 -29.21 14.65 -12.45
N GLY A 958 -28.99 13.61 -11.64
CA GLY A 958 -29.45 12.25 -11.95
C GLY A 958 -30.98 12.14 -12.03
N THR A 959 -31.69 12.81 -11.12
CA THR A 959 -33.17 12.89 -11.17
C THR A 959 -33.64 13.68 -12.40
N LEU A 960 -32.97 14.78 -12.75
CA LEU A 960 -33.31 15.55 -13.95
C LEU A 960 -33.04 14.78 -15.23
N GLU A 961 -32.01 13.92 -15.26
CA GLU A 961 -31.76 13.06 -16.42
C GLU A 961 -32.92 12.09 -16.65
N ALA A 962 -33.50 11.50 -15.60
CA ALA A 962 -34.69 10.66 -15.73
C ALA A 962 -35.89 11.45 -16.29
N LEU A 963 -36.11 12.69 -15.83
CA LEU A 963 -37.14 13.58 -16.37
C LEU A 963 -36.87 13.94 -17.84
N ALA A 964 -35.60 14.18 -18.21
CA ALA A 964 -35.20 14.45 -19.59
C ALA A 964 -35.45 13.26 -20.52
N VAL A 965 -35.15 12.03 -20.06
CA VAL A 965 -35.44 10.80 -20.80
C VAL A 965 -36.95 10.62 -21.01
N LEU A 966 -37.77 10.87 -19.98
CA LEU A 966 -39.23 10.76 -20.07
C LEU A 966 -39.84 11.86 -20.96
N ALA A 967 -39.35 13.10 -20.85
CA ALA A 967 -39.76 14.21 -21.69
C ALA A 967 -39.45 13.94 -23.18
N ALA A 968 -38.27 13.37 -23.49
CA ALA A 968 -37.91 12.95 -24.84
C ALA A 968 -38.83 11.85 -25.40
N ARG A 969 -39.42 11.02 -24.53
CA ARG A 969 -40.45 10.03 -24.88
C ARG A 969 -41.86 10.61 -25.01
N GLY A 970 -42.01 11.93 -24.90
CA GLY A 970 -43.28 12.65 -25.10
C GLY A 970 -44.09 12.94 -23.83
N ASP A 971 -43.48 12.83 -22.64
CA ASP A 971 -44.18 13.06 -21.39
C ASP A 971 -44.25 14.55 -21.00
N ALA A 972 -45.45 15.13 -21.05
CA ALA A 972 -45.67 16.55 -20.76
C ALA A 972 -45.44 16.93 -19.29
N THR A 973 -45.77 16.05 -18.34
CA THR A 973 -45.57 16.30 -16.91
C THR A 973 -44.09 16.31 -16.56
N ALA A 974 -43.33 15.37 -17.14
CA ALA A 974 -41.88 15.37 -17.00
C ALA A 974 -41.24 16.61 -17.63
N ALA A 975 -41.71 17.05 -18.80
CA ALA A 975 -41.20 18.24 -19.48
C ALA A 975 -41.40 19.53 -18.65
N GLU A 976 -42.60 19.74 -18.09
CA GLU A 976 -42.89 20.91 -17.24
C GLU A 976 -42.05 20.91 -15.97
N ALA A 977 -41.95 19.76 -15.29
CA ALA A 977 -41.13 19.61 -14.10
C ALA A 977 -39.65 19.86 -14.41
N LEU A 978 -39.14 19.31 -15.52
CA LEU A 978 -37.75 19.48 -15.95
C LEU A 978 -37.40 20.96 -16.12
N THR A 979 -38.24 21.76 -16.80
CA THR A 979 -38.01 23.20 -16.96
C THR A 979 -37.94 23.93 -15.62
N GLY A 980 -38.91 23.70 -14.74
CA GLY A 980 -38.94 24.35 -13.42
C GLY A 980 -37.74 24.00 -12.54
N ARG A 981 -37.34 22.73 -12.52
CA ARG A 981 -36.20 22.25 -11.71
C ARG A 981 -34.86 22.66 -12.29
N THR A 982 -34.73 22.74 -13.61
CA THR A 982 -33.51 23.26 -14.27
C THR A 982 -33.25 24.71 -13.87
N GLY A 983 -34.31 25.53 -13.81
CA GLY A 983 -34.21 26.91 -13.32
C GLY A 983 -33.77 27.03 -11.86
N GLN A 984 -34.15 26.09 -11.01
CA GLN A 984 -33.72 26.01 -9.60
C GLN A 984 -32.24 25.59 -9.49
N VAL A 985 -31.82 24.57 -10.26
CA VAL A 985 -30.42 24.11 -10.28
C VAL A 985 -29.49 25.21 -10.79
N LEU A 986 -29.84 25.90 -11.87
CA LEU A 986 -29.04 27.01 -12.39
C LEU A 986 -28.90 28.14 -11.35
N ALA A 987 -29.99 28.51 -10.69
CA ALA A 987 -29.96 29.52 -9.64
C ALA A 987 -29.05 29.12 -8.47
N LEU A 988 -29.07 27.83 -8.09
CA LEU A 988 -28.21 27.30 -7.03
C LEU A 988 -26.72 27.37 -7.40
N VAL A 989 -26.36 26.92 -8.60
CA VAL A 989 -24.98 26.95 -9.10
C VAL A 989 -24.45 28.38 -9.16
N GLU A 990 -25.23 29.33 -9.67
CA GLU A 990 -24.82 30.74 -9.78
C GLU A 990 -24.70 31.44 -8.40
N ALA A 991 -25.53 31.08 -7.43
CA ALA A 991 -25.57 31.76 -6.13
C ALA A 991 -24.65 31.16 -5.07
N GLN A 992 -24.43 29.84 -5.10
CA GLN A 992 -23.78 29.09 -4.01
C GLN A 992 -22.68 28.13 -4.48
N GLY A 993 -22.39 28.09 -5.79
CA GLY A 993 -21.43 27.16 -6.38
C GLY A 993 -21.97 25.73 -6.53
N HIS A 994 -21.13 24.83 -7.02
CA HIS A 994 -21.43 23.40 -7.17
C HIS A 994 -21.10 22.61 -5.90
N ARG A 995 -21.93 21.61 -5.60
CA ARG A 995 -21.68 20.67 -4.50
C ARG A 995 -21.61 19.25 -5.06
N CYS A 996 -20.44 18.63 -4.87
CA CYS A 996 -20.16 17.26 -5.26
C CYS A 996 -20.76 16.27 -4.25
N ALA A 997 -20.98 15.02 -4.65
CA ALA A 997 -21.38 13.92 -3.77
C ALA A 997 -20.18 13.28 -3.04
N THR A 998 -19.02 13.90 -3.14
CA THR A 998 -17.81 13.51 -2.42
C THR A 998 -17.95 13.80 -0.92
N PRO A 999 -17.19 13.09 -0.07
CA PRO A 999 -17.07 13.43 1.35
C PRO A 999 -16.83 14.92 1.59
N ASP A 1000 -17.56 15.49 2.55
CA ASP A 1000 -17.60 16.93 2.87
C ASP A 1000 -17.79 17.87 1.66
N HIS A 1001 -18.36 17.36 0.56
CA HIS A 1001 -18.55 18.08 -0.70
C HIS A 1001 -17.25 18.63 -1.33
N VAL A 1002 -16.10 18.01 -1.04
CA VAL A 1002 -14.80 18.45 -1.58
C VAL A 1002 -14.83 18.41 -3.12
N PRO A 1003 -14.64 19.56 -3.81
CA PRO A 1003 -14.70 19.62 -5.27
C PRO A 1003 -13.73 18.62 -5.90
N SER A 1004 -14.23 17.67 -6.69
CA SER A 1004 -13.40 16.64 -7.32
C SER A 1004 -13.78 16.48 -8.79
N PRO A 1005 -12.85 16.21 -9.72
CA PRO A 1005 -13.15 16.29 -11.15
C PRO A 1005 -14.11 15.22 -11.69
N GLY A 1006 -14.29 14.09 -11.00
CA GLY A 1006 -15.03 12.91 -11.46
C GLY A 1006 -16.45 13.15 -12.01
N LEU A 1007 -16.96 12.20 -12.80
CA LEU A 1007 -18.21 12.33 -13.54
C LEU A 1007 -19.44 11.96 -12.71
N LEU A 1008 -19.46 10.84 -12.00
CA LEU A 1008 -20.67 10.44 -11.28
C LEU A 1008 -20.91 11.24 -10.00
N ALA A 1009 -19.83 11.56 -9.28
CA ALA A 1009 -19.89 12.24 -7.98
C ALA A 1009 -19.34 13.67 -8.00
N GLY A 1010 -18.72 14.11 -9.10
CA GLY A 1010 -17.88 15.31 -9.12
C GLY A 1010 -18.29 16.38 -10.12
N LEU A 1011 -17.36 17.30 -10.37
CA LEU A 1011 -17.51 18.51 -11.18
C LEU A 1011 -17.87 18.21 -12.63
N SER A 1012 -17.18 17.27 -13.29
CA SER A 1012 -17.45 16.98 -14.70
C SER A 1012 -18.86 16.44 -14.90
N GLY A 1013 -19.42 15.74 -13.91
CA GLY A 1013 -20.82 15.32 -13.91
C GLY A 1013 -21.80 16.47 -13.86
N ILE A 1014 -21.54 17.42 -12.96
CA ILE A 1014 -22.36 18.62 -12.82
C ILE A 1014 -22.33 19.41 -14.11
N GLY A 1015 -21.12 19.66 -14.65
CA GLY A 1015 -20.93 20.31 -15.94
C GLY A 1015 -21.64 19.57 -17.08
N TYR A 1016 -21.48 18.24 -17.18
CA TYR A 1016 -22.13 17.43 -18.21
C TYR A 1016 -23.65 17.50 -18.12
N GLY A 1017 -24.21 17.42 -16.91
CA GLY A 1017 -25.65 17.57 -16.67
C GLY A 1017 -26.17 18.94 -17.12
N LEU A 1018 -25.43 20.03 -16.87
CA LEU A 1018 -25.80 21.36 -17.36
C LEU A 1018 -25.75 21.43 -18.90
N LEU A 1019 -24.75 20.84 -19.55
CA LEU A 1019 -24.69 20.76 -21.02
C LEU A 1019 -25.87 19.94 -21.59
N ARG A 1020 -26.20 18.83 -20.93
CA ARG A 1020 -27.32 17.95 -21.26
C ARG A 1020 -28.66 18.67 -21.19
N LEU A 1021 -28.86 19.51 -20.18
CA LEU A 1021 -30.06 20.34 -20.03
C LEU A 1021 -30.10 21.51 -21.03
N ALA A 1022 -28.93 22.05 -21.41
CA ALA A 1022 -28.83 23.16 -22.35
C ALA A 1022 -29.13 22.73 -23.80
N ARG A 1023 -28.61 21.59 -24.24
CA ARG A 1023 -28.64 21.09 -25.64
C ARG A 1023 -28.94 19.59 -25.69
N PRO A 1024 -30.15 19.15 -25.30
CA PRO A 1024 -30.48 17.73 -25.17
C PRO A 1024 -30.43 16.95 -26.49
N GLU A 1025 -30.53 17.61 -27.63
CA GLU A 1025 -30.41 17.01 -28.96
C GLU A 1025 -28.95 16.71 -29.37
N SER A 1026 -27.97 17.37 -28.76
CA SER A 1026 -26.55 17.21 -29.11
C SER A 1026 -25.73 16.51 -28.03
N VAL A 1027 -26.19 16.57 -26.77
CA VAL A 1027 -25.55 15.94 -25.63
C VAL A 1027 -26.40 14.75 -25.20
N PRO A 1028 -25.96 13.50 -25.48
CA PRO A 1028 -26.75 12.33 -25.15
C PRO A 1028 -26.63 11.95 -23.68
N SER A 1029 -27.42 10.96 -23.26
CA SER A 1029 -27.39 10.44 -21.90
C SER A 1029 -26.11 9.64 -21.64
N VAL A 1030 -25.15 10.21 -20.92
CA VAL A 1030 -23.97 9.47 -20.47
C VAL A 1030 -24.33 8.35 -19.50
N LEU A 1031 -25.36 8.54 -18.68
CA LEU A 1031 -25.81 7.54 -17.72
C LEU A 1031 -26.44 6.31 -18.37
N LEU A 1032 -26.97 6.44 -19.59
CA LEU A 1032 -27.48 5.31 -20.39
C LEU A 1032 -26.53 4.91 -21.53
N LEU A 1033 -25.28 5.38 -21.51
CA LEU A 1033 -24.28 5.14 -22.57
C LEU A 1033 -24.83 5.44 -23.98
N GLY A 1034 -25.56 6.55 -24.14
CA GLY A 1034 -26.24 6.92 -25.39
C GLY A 1034 -25.33 7.62 -26.42
N HIS A 1035 -25.79 7.65 -27.68
CA HIS A 1035 -25.16 8.37 -28.78
C HIS A 1035 -26.12 9.44 -29.33
N PRO A 1036 -25.63 10.48 -30.02
CA PRO A 1036 -26.51 11.36 -30.79
C PRO A 1036 -27.35 10.51 -31.76
N ASP A 1037 -28.63 10.87 -31.93
CA ASP A 1037 -29.62 10.18 -32.78
C ASP A 1037 -30.14 8.80 -32.31
N HIS A 1038 -29.77 8.33 -31.10
CA HIS A 1038 -30.21 7.04 -30.53
C HIS A 1038 -30.86 7.12 -29.14
#